data_AF-D8Q2P2-F1
#
_entry.id   AF-D8Q2P2-F1
#
_cell.length_a   1.000
_cell.length_b   1.000
_cell.length_c   1.000
_cell.angle_alpha   90.00
_cell.angle_beta   90.00
_cell.angle_gamma   90.00
#
_symmetry.space_group_name_H-M   'P 1'
#
loop_
_entity.id
_entity.type
_entity.pdbx_description
1 polymer ?
#
loop_
_entity_poly.entity_id
_entity_poly.type
_entity_poly.pdbx_seq_one_letter_code
_entity_poly.pdbx_strand_id
1 'polypeptide(L)'
;MVWTTIPIDYVEFDEHTDMERLDPWTPVLRTSDLAHRVAPSAGKDLGVFATRAIQAGKLTLAERPLLLAPRRIPTVPGLPHHFTAAQRTRASMAEWEKHLEISVKRMLPERRDAFMKLANCHEQDGSGPIVGRVRTNAFGAAGLRYCGDESESGAYAAFNLPTFFGRLRAVRDVSAGEEITIAYMNKLLLPFTKHQEFLAPYGFTCACETCIAGEASDSRRAGLRTSASSGSPTSSGGLLQSYPQQMQPIKDEGLQAELLYYNVLFHTAELLKKHGHQEECFAYVQELKQFDDAILVSRVTAPLSAALRKPVGRAFLLNLDYTHVCSPLSKCLTSDIKNSLTVSVSTRHRKMQALLERASLLASIDRQRSGVIPSAGEILELDSISLQLCDALDTIGNCELDHLINRQLVLNRSFTSPVRRLAPEILSRIFIYFASTVGDPYNRSKVITATVACVCVAWRMTTWSTPQLWTHICSTVESSPPVADLDYAARARLADGLPLHIRHFRLDQGEAVQRFLAQLRPFSSRWRTLHLSGSHIFLTMQPPLDLPILTEAWISIEGPAVSRPLLLLENASHLQKLDIDLAVYPSNLDETDDWSSFSFPSLANFTELESLSVYVESAIMVGPQLELYLRELRHLAPTLVVLNLDRGYLADEPSCIMDPIHMVSLREINLQAAAACKVLEYLIAPLVEKMDIGISDDTEPSVFPPLLHFLSHPANKRNRQLARLTLNHIGVEDTSTLLRCMEQLGERQELRVQELGDLSTVLTRELLDRMCCSEDHPTLLPKLARLTIRARKPSMLASIAKELHRMVKSREGMCVSGGIRVAALEHFEVIQGAAAYDY
;
A
#
# COMPACT_ATOMS: atom_id res chain seq x y z
N MET A 1 0.79 -19.25 -22.36
CA MET A 1 -0.28 -18.30 -21.91
C MET A 1 0.23 -16.85 -21.86
N VAL A 2 -0.65 -15.84 -21.95
CA VAL A 2 -0.39 -14.41 -21.65
C VAL A 2 -1.07 -14.05 -20.32
N TRP A 3 -0.51 -13.09 -19.55
CA TRP A 3 -1.06 -12.71 -18.25
C TRP A 3 -1.07 -11.19 -18.05
N THR A 4 -2.05 -10.67 -17.31
CA THR A 4 -2.09 -9.26 -16.87
C THR A 4 -2.03 -9.11 -15.36
N THR A 5 -1.22 -8.16 -14.90
CA THR A 5 -1.14 -7.68 -13.51
C THR A 5 -1.96 -6.42 -13.37
N ILE A 6 -2.58 -6.14 -12.22
CA ILE A 6 -3.04 -4.77 -11.92
C ILE A 6 -1.81 -3.81 -11.98
N PRO A 7 -1.96 -2.46 -12.12
CA PRO A 7 -0.86 -1.54 -11.82
C PRO A 7 -0.21 -1.81 -10.46
N ILE A 8 0.91 -1.16 -10.14
CA ILE A 8 1.68 -1.45 -8.93
C ILE A 8 0.95 -0.90 -7.68
N ASP A 9 -0.03 -1.69 -7.25
CA ASP A 9 -0.69 -1.70 -5.95
C ASP A 9 -0.50 -3.11 -5.36
N TYR A 10 0.77 -3.47 -5.08
CA TYR A 10 1.24 -4.54 -4.17
C TYR A 10 0.73 -6.00 -4.37
N VAL A 11 1.59 -7.01 -4.52
CA VAL A 11 2.37 -7.66 -3.44
C VAL A 11 3.31 -8.76 -4.04
N GLU A 12 4.38 -9.15 -3.33
CA GLU A 12 5.04 -10.48 -3.50
C GLU A 12 4.59 -11.45 -2.39
N PHE A 13 4.50 -12.74 -2.71
CA PHE A 13 4.09 -13.82 -1.79
C PHE A 13 5.07 -13.98 -0.62
N ASP A 14 4.63 -14.66 0.45
CA ASP A 14 5.51 -15.52 1.25
C ASP A 14 4.77 -16.73 1.82
N GLU A 15 5.47 -17.59 2.55
CA GLU A 15 5.08 -18.98 2.84
C GLU A 15 4.75 -19.28 4.31
N HIS A 16 3.86 -20.26 4.52
CA HIS A 16 4.15 -21.52 5.23
C HIS A 16 2.85 -22.25 5.62
N THR A 17 2.74 -23.54 5.34
CA THR A 17 1.82 -24.46 6.03
C THR A 17 2.36 -25.88 5.92
N ASP A 18 2.57 -26.55 7.06
CA ASP A 18 3.31 -27.82 7.11
C ASP A 18 2.36 -29.03 7.18
N MET A 19 2.10 -29.69 6.04
CA MET A 19 1.87 -31.14 5.94
C MET A 19 2.23 -31.64 4.52
N GLU A 20 3.00 -32.74 4.46
CA GLU A 20 3.33 -33.50 3.25
C GLU A 20 4.00 -32.76 2.08
N ARG A 21 5.04 -31.96 2.40
CA ARG A 21 6.22 -31.69 1.54
C ARG A 21 5.97 -31.58 0.02
N LEU A 22 5.38 -30.47 -0.39
CA LEU A 22 5.95 -29.70 -1.49
C LEU A 22 6.26 -28.30 -0.95
N ASP A 23 7.54 -28.04 -0.70
CA ASP A 23 8.09 -26.73 -0.34
C ASP A 23 7.66 -25.71 -1.41
N PRO A 24 7.11 -24.51 -1.07
CA PRO A 24 6.60 -23.61 -2.11
C PRO A 24 7.69 -22.93 -2.97
N TRP A 25 8.96 -22.99 -2.56
CA TRP A 25 10.13 -22.73 -3.42
C TRP A 25 10.46 -23.89 -4.37
N THR A 26 9.89 -25.09 -4.17
CA THR A 26 10.10 -26.24 -5.06
C THR A 26 9.77 -25.83 -6.49
N PRO A 27 10.72 -25.94 -7.43
CA PRO A 27 10.41 -25.68 -8.83
C PRO A 27 9.27 -26.59 -9.26
N VAL A 28 8.18 -26.01 -9.78
CA VAL A 28 7.14 -26.79 -10.46
C VAL A 28 7.78 -27.37 -11.72
N LEU A 29 8.31 -28.58 -11.58
CA LEU A 29 8.85 -29.35 -12.69
C LEU A 29 7.75 -29.49 -13.73
N ARG A 30 8.06 -29.12 -14.99
CA ARG A 30 7.23 -29.54 -16.11
C ARG A 30 7.17 -31.07 -16.05
N THR A 31 5.97 -31.62 -15.89
CA THR A 31 5.78 -33.07 -15.97
C THR A 31 6.24 -33.53 -17.34
N SER A 32 7.09 -34.56 -17.38
CA SER A 32 7.55 -35.17 -18.64
C SER A 32 6.37 -35.65 -19.47
N ASP A 33 5.35 -36.18 -18.79
CA ASP A 33 4.06 -36.50 -19.37
C ASP A 33 3.16 -35.26 -19.37
N LEU A 34 2.87 -34.73 -20.57
CA LEU A 34 1.84 -33.72 -20.75
C LEU A 34 0.46 -34.36 -20.59
N ALA A 35 -0.29 -33.93 -19.57
CA ALA A 35 -1.66 -34.38 -19.30
C ALA A 35 -2.70 -33.90 -20.33
N HIS A 36 -2.27 -33.12 -21.32
CA HIS A 36 -3.11 -32.50 -22.34
C HIS A 36 -2.40 -32.43 -23.70
N ARG A 37 -3.18 -32.23 -24.77
CA ARG A 37 -2.74 -31.95 -26.15
C ARG A 37 -3.57 -30.81 -26.73
N VAL A 38 -3.03 -30.05 -27.66
CA VAL A 38 -3.79 -29.06 -28.45
C VAL A 38 -4.23 -29.72 -29.76
N ALA A 39 -5.48 -29.51 -30.17
CA ALA A 39 -6.03 -30.00 -31.44
C ALA A 39 -7.19 -29.11 -31.91
N PRO A 40 -7.65 -29.20 -33.17
CA PRO A 40 -8.88 -28.55 -33.62
C PRO A 40 -10.09 -28.96 -32.77
N SER A 41 -11.04 -28.04 -32.59
CA SER A 41 -12.27 -28.28 -31.81
C SER A 41 -13.52 -27.89 -32.61
N ALA A 42 -14.70 -28.34 -32.17
CA ALA A 42 -15.94 -28.09 -32.90
C ALA A 42 -16.43 -26.66 -32.65
N GLY A 43 -16.45 -25.84 -33.70
CA GLY A 43 -16.85 -24.42 -33.61
C GLY A 43 -15.83 -23.49 -32.95
N LYS A 44 -14.60 -23.98 -32.70
CA LYS A 44 -13.48 -23.22 -32.10
C LYS A 44 -12.20 -23.59 -32.85
N ASP A 45 -11.35 -22.62 -33.17
CA ASP A 45 -10.11 -22.84 -33.96
C ASP A 45 -9.24 -23.97 -33.36
N LEU A 46 -8.96 -23.88 -32.06
CA LEU A 46 -8.23 -24.90 -31.29
C LEU A 46 -8.88 -25.12 -29.92
N GLY A 47 -8.81 -26.36 -29.44
CA GLY A 47 -9.16 -26.79 -28.09
C GLY A 47 -8.00 -27.52 -27.40
N VAL A 48 -8.07 -27.62 -26.08
CA VAL A 48 -7.11 -28.36 -25.24
C VAL A 48 -7.81 -29.63 -24.78
N PHE A 49 -7.24 -30.80 -25.05
CA PHE A 49 -7.85 -32.10 -24.75
C PHE A 49 -6.99 -32.91 -23.80
N ALA A 50 -7.59 -33.56 -22.80
CA ALA A 50 -6.87 -34.41 -21.85
C ALA A 50 -6.29 -35.66 -22.54
N THR A 51 -5.03 -36.01 -22.25
CA THR A 51 -4.36 -37.22 -22.80
C THR A 51 -4.60 -38.46 -21.96
N ARG A 52 -5.06 -38.28 -20.72
CA ARG A 52 -5.40 -39.30 -19.72
C ARG A 52 -6.47 -38.74 -18.80
N ALA A 53 -7.05 -39.56 -17.93
CA ALA A 53 -7.92 -39.06 -16.87
C ALA A 53 -7.15 -38.09 -15.93
N ILE A 54 -7.84 -37.07 -15.46
CA ILE A 54 -7.36 -36.06 -14.50
C ILE A 54 -8.40 -35.95 -13.39
N GLN A 55 -8.00 -36.17 -12.14
CA GLN A 55 -8.88 -36.00 -10.98
C GLN A 55 -9.04 -34.51 -10.63
N ALA A 56 -10.15 -34.17 -9.97
CA ALA A 56 -10.37 -32.85 -9.39
C ALA A 56 -9.21 -32.39 -8.48
N GLY A 57 -8.90 -31.10 -8.50
CA GLY A 57 -7.76 -30.46 -7.83
C GLY A 57 -6.38 -30.74 -8.43
N LYS A 58 -6.22 -31.72 -9.34
CA LYS A 58 -4.91 -32.06 -9.92
C LYS A 58 -4.45 -31.01 -10.94
N LEU A 59 -3.13 -30.84 -11.04
CA LEU A 59 -2.48 -29.93 -11.99
C LEU A 59 -2.58 -30.47 -13.43
N THR A 60 -3.12 -29.64 -14.32
CA THR A 60 -3.35 -29.92 -15.75
C THR A 60 -2.29 -29.25 -16.65
N LEU A 61 -1.84 -28.06 -16.27
CA LEU A 61 -0.84 -27.25 -16.97
C LEU A 61 -0.03 -26.39 -15.98
N ALA A 62 1.26 -26.19 -16.25
CA ALA A 62 2.05 -25.12 -15.65
C ALA A 62 2.98 -24.48 -16.70
N GLU A 63 2.81 -23.18 -16.95
CA GLU A 63 3.65 -22.41 -17.89
C GLU A 63 4.12 -21.07 -17.34
N ARG A 64 5.25 -20.59 -17.85
CA ARG A 64 5.68 -19.20 -17.67
C ARG A 64 4.95 -18.27 -18.65
N PRO A 65 4.59 -17.04 -18.25
CA PRO A 65 3.94 -16.08 -19.14
C PRO A 65 4.78 -15.77 -20.38
N LEU A 66 4.14 -15.61 -21.53
CA LEU A 66 4.76 -15.01 -22.73
C LEU A 66 5.06 -13.53 -22.49
N LEU A 67 4.04 -12.82 -22.00
CA LEU A 67 4.06 -11.42 -21.58
C LEU A 67 3.34 -11.30 -20.23
N LEU A 68 3.80 -10.35 -19.41
CA LEU A 68 3.14 -9.85 -18.22
C LEU A 68 2.89 -8.35 -18.44
N ALA A 69 1.64 -7.88 -18.31
CA ALA A 69 1.23 -6.53 -18.72
C ALA A 69 0.23 -5.88 -17.74
N PRO A 70 0.19 -4.54 -17.55
CA PRO A 70 -0.82 -3.87 -16.72
C PRO A 70 -2.27 -4.15 -17.17
N ARG A 71 -3.22 -4.38 -16.24
CA ARG A 71 -4.66 -4.69 -16.47
C ARG A 71 -5.48 -3.40 -16.58
N ARG A 72 -5.07 -2.33 -15.90
CA ARG A 72 -5.58 -0.97 -16.15
C ARG A 72 -4.67 -0.29 -17.16
N ILE A 73 -5.30 0.34 -18.13
CA ILE A 73 -4.65 1.18 -19.14
C ILE A 73 -4.07 2.43 -18.43
N PRO A 74 -2.81 2.84 -18.67
CA PRO A 74 -2.23 4.00 -18.00
C PRO A 74 -3.02 5.29 -18.26
N THR A 75 -3.23 6.08 -17.20
CA THR A 75 -3.76 7.44 -17.32
C THR A 75 -2.70 8.37 -17.91
N VAL A 76 -3.01 9.03 -19.02
CA VAL A 76 -2.10 10.00 -19.65
C VAL A 76 -2.26 11.36 -18.95
N PRO A 77 -1.22 11.92 -18.30
CA PRO A 77 -1.29 13.23 -17.67
C PRO A 77 -1.49 14.35 -18.71
N GLY A 78 -2.14 15.44 -18.31
CA GLY A 78 -2.28 16.64 -19.16
C GLY A 78 -3.23 16.51 -20.36
N LEU A 79 -4.05 15.46 -20.45
CA LEU A 79 -5.08 15.37 -21.49
C LEU A 79 -6.06 16.56 -21.41
N PRO A 80 -6.41 17.23 -22.53
CA PRO A 80 -7.30 18.40 -22.50
C PRO A 80 -8.67 18.10 -21.89
N HIS A 81 -9.16 19.02 -21.04
CA HIS A 81 -10.44 18.85 -20.33
C HIS A 81 -11.64 18.61 -21.26
N HIS A 82 -11.60 19.13 -22.50
CA HIS A 82 -12.65 18.94 -23.51
C HIS A 82 -12.68 17.54 -24.15
N PHE A 83 -11.70 16.66 -23.88
CA PHE A 83 -11.73 15.28 -24.39
C PHE A 83 -12.86 14.48 -23.73
N THR A 84 -13.73 13.89 -24.54
CA THR A 84 -14.74 12.91 -24.12
C THR A 84 -14.10 11.66 -23.52
N ALA A 85 -14.86 10.89 -22.73
CA ALA A 85 -14.38 9.64 -22.14
C ALA A 85 -13.79 8.68 -23.20
N ALA A 86 -14.46 8.51 -24.34
CA ALA A 86 -13.96 7.65 -25.44
C ALA A 86 -12.63 8.14 -26.04
N GLN A 87 -12.44 9.46 -26.17
CA GLN A 87 -11.16 10.03 -26.63
C GLN A 87 -10.04 9.82 -25.61
N ARG A 88 -10.33 9.97 -24.31
CA ARG A 88 -9.35 9.70 -23.23
C ARG A 88 -8.96 8.23 -23.20
N THR A 89 -9.93 7.30 -23.27
CA THR A 89 -9.65 5.85 -23.34
C THR A 89 -8.81 5.50 -24.55
N ARG A 90 -9.09 6.07 -25.74
CA ARG A 90 -8.27 5.84 -26.94
C ARG A 90 -6.85 6.38 -26.81
N ALA A 91 -6.66 7.57 -26.22
CA ALA A 91 -5.33 8.12 -25.95
C ALA A 91 -4.53 7.23 -24.99
N SER A 92 -5.17 6.76 -23.91
CA SER A 92 -4.57 5.80 -22.96
C SER A 92 -4.23 4.45 -23.63
N MET A 93 -5.08 3.90 -24.51
CA MET A 93 -4.77 2.67 -25.25
C MET A 93 -3.57 2.84 -26.19
N ALA A 94 -3.47 3.98 -26.86
CA ALA A 94 -2.34 4.28 -27.74
C ALA A 94 -1.01 4.45 -26.96
N GLU A 95 -1.04 4.98 -25.74
CA GLU A 95 0.15 5.03 -24.88
C GLU A 95 0.53 3.65 -24.34
N TRP A 96 -0.48 2.84 -23.98
CA TRP A 96 -0.27 1.47 -23.51
C TRP A 96 0.38 0.58 -24.58
N GLU A 97 -0.03 0.71 -25.85
CA GLU A 97 0.59 0.01 -26.98
C GLU A 97 2.10 0.30 -27.06
N LYS A 98 2.51 1.58 -26.99
CA LYS A 98 3.94 1.97 -26.99
C LYS A 98 4.73 1.34 -25.85
N HIS A 99 4.14 1.27 -24.65
CA HIS A 99 4.79 0.63 -23.50
C HIS A 99 4.93 -0.89 -23.70
N LEU A 100 3.91 -1.56 -24.25
CA LEU A 100 3.98 -2.99 -24.51
C LEU A 100 4.88 -3.33 -25.72
N GLU A 101 4.98 -2.46 -26.73
CA GLU A 101 5.96 -2.58 -27.82
C GLU A 101 7.39 -2.78 -27.29
N ILE A 102 7.79 -2.05 -26.25
CA ILE A 102 9.13 -2.18 -25.65
C ILE A 102 9.35 -3.61 -25.11
N SER A 103 8.35 -4.20 -24.48
CA SER A 103 8.40 -5.57 -23.97
C SER A 103 8.34 -6.61 -25.10
N VAL A 104 7.49 -6.44 -26.10
CA VAL A 104 7.33 -7.35 -27.24
C VAL A 104 8.58 -7.33 -28.14
N LYS A 105 9.20 -6.15 -28.36
CA LYS A 105 10.48 -6.01 -29.09
C LYS A 105 11.66 -6.66 -28.36
N ARG A 106 11.56 -6.89 -27.05
CA ARG A 106 12.56 -7.58 -26.21
C ARG A 106 12.31 -9.08 -26.02
N MET A 107 11.22 -9.63 -26.58
CA MET A 107 10.97 -11.07 -26.57
C MET A 107 11.94 -11.82 -27.49
N LEU A 108 12.17 -13.10 -27.18
CA LEU A 108 12.75 -14.04 -28.13
C LEU A 108 11.79 -14.16 -29.34
N PRO A 109 12.24 -14.12 -30.61
CA PRO A 109 11.39 -14.17 -31.79
C PRO A 109 10.40 -15.33 -31.79
N GLU A 110 10.76 -16.51 -31.32
CA GLU A 110 9.84 -17.66 -31.27
C GLU A 110 8.68 -17.39 -30.30
N ARG A 111 8.95 -16.71 -29.18
CA ARG A 111 7.94 -16.28 -28.21
C ARG A 111 7.15 -15.06 -28.68
N ARG A 112 7.80 -14.13 -29.38
CA ARG A 112 7.18 -12.94 -29.99
C ARG A 112 6.22 -13.34 -31.10
N ASP A 113 6.65 -14.22 -31.98
CA ASP A 113 5.88 -14.66 -33.13
C ASP A 113 4.76 -15.63 -32.68
N ALA A 114 4.98 -16.43 -31.63
CA ALA A 114 3.90 -17.13 -30.94
C ALA A 114 2.88 -16.17 -30.28
N PHE A 115 3.32 -15.05 -29.69
CA PHE A 115 2.45 -14.02 -29.15
C PHE A 115 1.67 -13.28 -30.26
N MET A 116 2.30 -12.92 -31.37
CA MET A 116 1.64 -12.23 -32.49
C MET A 116 0.69 -13.15 -33.29
N LYS A 117 0.88 -14.47 -33.22
CA LYS A 117 -0.07 -15.48 -33.74
C LYS A 117 -1.32 -15.68 -32.86
N LEU A 118 -1.39 -15.08 -31.66
CA LEU A 118 -2.60 -15.11 -30.85
C LEU A 118 -3.74 -14.33 -31.53
N ALA A 119 -4.97 -14.77 -31.28
CA ALA A 119 -6.19 -14.15 -31.80
C ALA A 119 -6.36 -12.71 -31.28
N ASN A 120 -7.14 -11.90 -32.00
CA ASN A 120 -7.40 -10.52 -31.64
C ASN A 120 -8.84 -10.13 -31.99
N CYS A 121 -9.72 -10.01 -30.99
CA CYS A 121 -11.09 -9.52 -31.21
C CYS A 121 -11.23 -7.99 -31.17
N HIS A 122 -10.12 -7.27 -30.91
CA HIS A 122 -10.12 -5.82 -30.69
C HIS A 122 -9.52 -5.01 -31.87
N GLU A 123 -9.68 -5.49 -33.10
CA GLU A 123 -9.10 -4.84 -34.30
C GLU A 123 -9.80 -3.54 -34.71
N GLN A 124 -11.00 -3.27 -34.19
CA GLN A 124 -11.83 -2.14 -34.62
C GLN A 124 -12.20 -1.14 -33.50
N ASP A 125 -11.86 -1.41 -32.23
CA ASP A 125 -12.21 -0.52 -31.10
C ASP A 125 -11.18 0.60 -30.82
N GLY A 126 -10.05 0.58 -31.55
CA GLY A 126 -8.94 1.52 -31.38
C GLY A 126 -7.81 1.00 -30.48
N SER A 127 -7.82 -0.29 -30.11
CA SER A 127 -6.64 -0.99 -29.61
C SER A 127 -5.56 -1.10 -30.68
N GLY A 128 -4.29 -1.08 -30.27
CA GLY A 128 -3.20 -1.52 -31.12
C GLY A 128 -3.10 -3.06 -31.19
N PRO A 129 -2.30 -3.61 -32.13
CA PRO A 129 -2.20 -5.05 -32.35
C PRO A 129 -1.66 -5.84 -31.15
N ILE A 130 -0.90 -5.24 -30.24
CA ILE A 130 -0.41 -5.86 -29.01
C ILE A 130 -1.46 -5.78 -27.90
N VAL A 131 -2.00 -4.59 -27.61
CA VAL A 131 -3.05 -4.36 -26.60
C VAL A 131 -4.28 -5.21 -26.90
N GLY A 132 -4.70 -5.31 -28.15
CA GLY A 132 -5.84 -6.15 -28.54
C GLY A 132 -5.61 -7.64 -28.25
N ARG A 133 -4.42 -8.17 -28.57
CA ARG A 133 -4.02 -9.55 -28.25
C ARG A 133 -3.93 -9.80 -26.75
N VAL A 134 -3.45 -8.83 -25.96
CA VAL A 134 -3.48 -8.91 -24.50
C VAL A 134 -4.93 -8.97 -24.01
N ARG A 135 -5.81 -8.08 -24.46
CA ARG A 135 -7.23 -8.08 -24.06
C ARG A 135 -7.99 -9.35 -24.47
N THR A 136 -7.60 -9.99 -25.57
CA THR A 136 -8.23 -11.22 -26.10
C THR A 136 -7.72 -12.52 -25.42
N ASN A 137 -6.48 -12.56 -24.91
CA ASN A 137 -5.82 -13.82 -24.51
C ASN A 137 -5.16 -13.81 -23.11
N ALA A 138 -5.30 -12.75 -22.32
CA ALA A 138 -4.61 -12.63 -21.03
C ALA A 138 -5.46 -13.10 -19.84
N PHE A 139 -4.85 -13.95 -19.00
CA PHE A 139 -5.38 -14.33 -17.70
C PHE A 139 -5.02 -13.28 -16.62
N GLY A 140 -5.84 -13.15 -15.57
CA GLY A 140 -5.52 -12.29 -14.43
C GLY A 140 -4.46 -12.92 -13.51
N ALA A 141 -3.33 -12.25 -13.31
CA ALA A 141 -2.25 -12.74 -12.43
C ALA A 141 -2.52 -12.40 -10.96
N ALA A 142 -3.11 -13.34 -10.23
CA ALA A 142 -3.27 -13.24 -8.78
C ALA A 142 -1.91 -13.14 -8.06
N GLY A 143 -1.83 -12.25 -7.07
CA GLY A 143 -0.60 -11.84 -6.38
C GLY A 143 -0.51 -10.32 -6.22
N LEU A 144 -0.89 -9.58 -7.27
CA LEU A 144 -1.21 -8.15 -7.26
C LEU A 144 -2.74 -8.04 -7.32
N ARG A 145 -3.38 -8.02 -6.15
CA ARG A 145 -4.53 -8.89 -5.85
C ARG A 145 -5.90 -8.50 -6.47
N TYR A 146 -6.65 -9.57 -6.75
CA TYR A 146 -8.12 -9.71 -6.79
C TYR A 146 -8.94 -9.03 -7.92
N CYS A 147 -9.28 -9.84 -8.92
CA CYS A 147 -10.69 -10.26 -9.07
C CYS A 147 -10.73 -11.79 -8.95
N GLY A 148 -11.82 -12.35 -8.44
CA GLY A 148 -12.20 -13.71 -8.81
C GLY A 148 -12.81 -13.62 -10.21
N ASP A 149 -12.12 -14.15 -11.21
CA ASP A 149 -12.69 -14.22 -12.55
C ASP A 149 -13.53 -15.52 -12.61
N GLU A 150 -14.83 -15.38 -12.33
CA GLU A 150 -15.88 -16.43 -12.30
C GLU A 150 -15.73 -17.41 -13.48
N SER A 151 -15.93 -18.72 -13.26
CA SER A 151 -15.84 -19.72 -14.34
C SER A 151 -16.78 -20.94 -14.19
N GLU A 152 -17.48 -21.26 -15.27
CA GLU A 152 -18.32 -22.44 -15.46
C GLU A 152 -17.54 -23.37 -16.40
N SER A 153 -16.86 -24.35 -15.81
CA SER A 153 -15.58 -24.80 -16.37
C SER A 153 -15.12 -26.14 -15.82
N GLY A 154 -14.39 -26.91 -16.63
CA GLY A 154 -13.64 -28.08 -16.15
C GLY A 154 -12.37 -27.73 -15.36
N ALA A 155 -11.88 -26.48 -15.40
CA ALA A 155 -10.57 -26.11 -14.88
C ALA A 155 -10.39 -24.66 -14.38
N TYR A 156 -9.71 -24.50 -13.24
CA TYR A 156 -9.38 -23.23 -12.59
C TYR A 156 -7.94 -22.79 -12.91
N ALA A 157 -7.76 -21.50 -13.22
CA ALA A 157 -6.48 -20.90 -13.56
C ALA A 157 -5.96 -19.95 -12.45
N ALA A 158 -4.69 -20.11 -12.05
CA ALA A 158 -4.05 -19.32 -11.00
C ALA A 158 -2.61 -18.94 -11.37
N PHE A 159 -2.09 -17.85 -10.79
CA PHE A 159 -0.69 -17.45 -10.95
C PHE A 159 0.09 -17.66 -9.65
N ASN A 160 1.27 -18.27 -9.72
CA ASN A 160 2.19 -18.42 -8.60
C ASN A 160 3.44 -17.55 -8.84
N LEU A 161 3.57 -16.50 -8.04
CA LEU A 161 4.61 -15.47 -8.22
C LEU A 161 6.03 -15.93 -7.83
N PRO A 162 6.27 -16.71 -6.74
CA PRO A 162 7.60 -17.22 -6.38
C PRO A 162 8.27 -18.04 -7.49
N THR A 163 7.51 -18.96 -8.10
CA THR A 163 8.02 -19.79 -9.20
C THR A 163 7.90 -19.11 -10.57
N PHE A 164 7.06 -18.06 -10.66
CA PHE A 164 6.69 -17.29 -11.84
C PHE A 164 6.00 -18.12 -12.93
N PHE A 165 5.03 -18.94 -12.51
CA PHE A 165 4.22 -19.82 -13.37
C PHE A 165 2.71 -19.54 -13.23
N GLY A 166 2.03 -19.45 -14.36
CA GLY A 166 0.60 -19.69 -14.46
C GLY A 166 0.31 -21.19 -14.40
N ARG A 167 -0.65 -21.59 -13.58
CA ARG A 167 -1.10 -22.98 -13.33
C ARG A 167 -2.56 -23.13 -13.77
N LEU A 168 -2.91 -24.31 -14.27
CA LEU A 168 -4.29 -24.73 -14.52
C LEU A 168 -4.54 -26.04 -13.76
N ARG A 169 -5.61 -26.12 -12.97
CA ARG A 169 -6.05 -27.34 -12.26
C ARG A 169 -7.44 -27.75 -12.72
N ALA A 170 -7.76 -29.03 -12.73
CA ALA A 170 -9.15 -29.46 -12.94
C ALA A 170 -10.00 -29.16 -11.67
N VAL A 171 -11.25 -28.70 -11.81
CA VAL A 171 -12.19 -28.48 -10.67
C VAL A 171 -13.24 -29.59 -10.52
N ARG A 172 -13.27 -30.51 -11.47
CA ARG A 172 -13.99 -31.77 -11.45
C ARG A 172 -13.10 -32.86 -12.05
N ASP A 173 -13.53 -34.11 -12.01
CA ASP A 173 -12.86 -35.16 -12.79
C ASP A 173 -13.06 -34.89 -14.29
N VAL A 174 -12.00 -35.15 -15.07
CA VAL A 174 -11.93 -34.97 -16.52
C VAL A 174 -11.45 -36.27 -17.16
N SER A 175 -12.18 -36.75 -18.16
CA SER A 175 -11.97 -38.02 -18.82
C SER A 175 -10.82 -37.96 -19.84
N ALA A 176 -10.21 -39.11 -20.14
CA ALA A 176 -9.23 -39.20 -21.23
C ALA A 176 -9.89 -38.86 -22.57
N GLY A 177 -9.34 -37.90 -23.32
CA GLY A 177 -9.89 -37.40 -24.58
C GLY A 177 -10.87 -36.24 -24.47
N GLU A 178 -11.30 -35.87 -23.26
CA GLU A 178 -12.25 -34.77 -23.01
C GLU A 178 -11.62 -33.39 -23.25
N GLU A 179 -12.42 -32.40 -23.66
CA GLU A 179 -11.95 -31.00 -23.80
C GLU A 179 -11.87 -30.32 -22.44
N ILE A 180 -10.69 -29.80 -22.11
CA ILE A 180 -10.41 -28.99 -20.92
C ILE A 180 -10.84 -27.55 -21.23
N THR A 181 -12.03 -27.17 -20.77
CA THR A 181 -12.63 -25.85 -20.99
C THR A 181 -12.33 -24.87 -19.86
N ILE A 182 -12.35 -23.57 -20.21
CA ILE A 182 -12.34 -22.43 -19.29
C ILE A 182 -13.44 -21.45 -19.71
N ALA A 183 -13.97 -20.67 -18.77
CA ALA A 183 -14.85 -19.55 -19.12
C ALA A 183 -14.02 -18.35 -19.62
N TYR A 184 -14.53 -17.63 -20.61
CA TYR A 184 -13.95 -16.37 -21.09
C TYR A 184 -14.61 -15.13 -20.43
N MET A 185 -15.64 -15.33 -19.62
CA MET A 185 -16.43 -14.27 -18.98
C MET A 185 -16.60 -14.53 -17.49
N ASN A 186 -16.58 -13.47 -16.70
CA ASN A 186 -16.57 -13.51 -15.23
C ASN A 186 -17.88 -12.98 -14.60
N LYS A 187 -19.03 -13.32 -15.20
CA LYS A 187 -20.37 -12.90 -14.75
C LYS A 187 -21.43 -13.97 -15.05
N LEU A 188 -21.21 -15.18 -14.55
CA LEU A 188 -21.87 -16.36 -15.11
C LEU A 188 -23.31 -16.57 -14.61
N LEU A 189 -23.67 -15.96 -13.48
CA LEU A 189 -25.05 -15.84 -13.01
C LEU A 189 -25.92 -14.86 -13.84
N LEU A 190 -25.43 -14.37 -15.00
CA LEU A 190 -26.22 -13.63 -15.97
C LEU A 190 -26.97 -14.55 -16.95
N PRO A 191 -28.09 -14.07 -17.53
CA PRO A 191 -28.82 -14.78 -18.59
C PRO A 191 -27.95 -15.21 -19.78
N PHE A 192 -28.25 -16.35 -20.42
CA PHE A 192 -27.50 -16.88 -21.55
C PHE A 192 -27.39 -15.88 -22.72
N THR A 193 -28.37 -14.99 -22.88
CA THR A 193 -28.32 -13.88 -23.86
C THR A 193 -27.15 -12.95 -23.61
N LYS A 194 -26.78 -12.69 -22.35
CA LYS A 194 -25.60 -11.91 -21.97
C LYS A 194 -24.29 -12.68 -22.13
N HIS A 195 -24.33 -14.01 -22.07
CA HIS A 195 -23.18 -14.85 -22.44
C HIS A 195 -22.92 -14.72 -23.94
N GLN A 196 -23.97 -14.79 -24.78
CA GLN A 196 -23.83 -14.57 -26.23
C GLN A 196 -23.36 -13.15 -26.57
N GLU A 197 -23.93 -12.10 -25.95
CA GLU A 197 -23.49 -10.70 -26.15
C GLU A 197 -22.01 -10.49 -25.80
N PHE A 198 -21.53 -11.09 -24.69
CA PHE A 198 -20.14 -10.95 -24.25
C PHE A 198 -19.17 -11.74 -25.13
N LEU A 199 -19.58 -12.90 -25.64
CA LEU A 199 -18.72 -13.82 -26.41
C LEU A 199 -18.72 -13.53 -27.92
N ALA A 200 -19.74 -12.86 -28.46
CA ALA A 200 -19.82 -12.51 -29.89
C ALA A 200 -18.56 -11.84 -30.48
N PRO A 201 -17.83 -10.94 -29.79
CA PRO A 201 -16.57 -10.38 -30.30
C PRO A 201 -15.49 -11.43 -30.58
N TYR A 202 -15.50 -12.57 -29.88
CA TYR A 202 -14.54 -13.67 -30.09
C TYR A 202 -14.83 -14.48 -31.37
N GLY A 203 -15.87 -14.14 -32.13
CA GLY A 203 -16.14 -14.71 -33.45
C GLY A 203 -16.85 -16.07 -33.46
N PHE A 204 -17.43 -16.50 -32.33
CA PHE A 204 -18.22 -17.72 -32.22
C PHE A 204 -19.52 -17.50 -31.44
N THR A 205 -20.57 -18.25 -31.79
CA THR A 205 -21.78 -18.37 -30.96
C THR A 205 -21.52 -19.41 -29.89
N CYS A 206 -21.76 -19.10 -28.62
CA CYS A 206 -21.50 -20.03 -27.54
C CYS A 206 -22.49 -21.21 -27.56
N ALA A 207 -21.96 -22.42 -27.48
CA ALA A 207 -22.73 -23.67 -27.45
C ALA A 207 -22.32 -24.55 -26.24
N CYS A 208 -22.02 -23.92 -25.10
CA CYS A 208 -21.93 -24.64 -23.83
C CYS A 208 -23.32 -25.12 -23.37
N GLU A 209 -23.36 -26.02 -22.39
CA GLU A 209 -24.59 -26.65 -21.90
C GLU A 209 -25.60 -25.61 -21.40
N THR A 210 -25.15 -24.58 -20.67
CA THR A 210 -25.90 -23.35 -20.36
C THR A 210 -26.54 -22.70 -21.59
N CYS A 211 -25.75 -22.37 -22.62
CA CYS A 211 -26.23 -21.64 -23.79
C CYS A 211 -27.15 -22.48 -24.69
N ILE A 212 -27.11 -23.81 -24.56
CA ILE A 212 -28.05 -24.75 -25.18
C ILE A 212 -29.33 -24.88 -24.34
N ALA A 213 -29.22 -24.90 -23.00
CA ALA A 213 -30.36 -24.95 -22.08
C ALA A 213 -31.15 -23.64 -22.00
N GLY A 214 -30.52 -22.51 -22.31
CA GLY A 214 -31.14 -21.19 -22.41
C GLY A 214 -31.90 -20.77 -21.15
N GLU A 215 -33.16 -20.37 -21.33
CA GLU A 215 -34.06 -19.92 -20.26
C GLU A 215 -34.20 -20.94 -19.10
N ALA A 216 -33.98 -22.24 -19.35
CA ALA A 216 -34.02 -23.27 -18.32
C ALA A 216 -32.78 -23.24 -17.38
N SER A 217 -31.60 -22.85 -17.87
CA SER A 217 -30.42 -22.59 -17.05
C SER A 217 -30.53 -21.24 -16.35
N ASP A 218 -30.96 -20.19 -17.07
CA ASP A 218 -31.23 -18.86 -16.50
C ASP A 218 -32.16 -18.93 -15.29
N SER A 219 -33.23 -19.74 -15.37
CA SER A 219 -34.19 -19.95 -14.28
C SER A 219 -33.56 -20.58 -13.03
N ARG A 220 -32.63 -21.54 -13.19
CA ARG A 220 -31.94 -22.22 -12.08
C ARG A 220 -30.90 -21.31 -11.44
N ARG A 221 -30.09 -20.63 -12.26
CA ARG A 221 -29.10 -19.62 -11.82
C ARG A 221 -29.73 -18.39 -11.16
N ALA A 222 -30.91 -17.96 -11.61
CA ALA A 222 -31.65 -16.89 -10.97
C ALA A 222 -31.99 -17.23 -9.51
N GLY A 223 -32.32 -18.50 -9.23
CA GLY A 223 -32.54 -19.02 -7.87
C GLY A 223 -31.28 -18.98 -6.99
N LEU A 224 -30.10 -19.33 -7.56
CA LEU A 224 -28.82 -19.17 -6.87
C LEU A 224 -28.59 -17.70 -6.48
N ARG A 225 -28.86 -16.77 -7.40
CA ARG A 225 -28.69 -15.33 -7.14
C ARG A 225 -29.62 -14.77 -6.05
N THR A 226 -30.87 -15.23 -5.97
CA THR A 226 -31.77 -14.82 -4.87
C THR A 226 -31.39 -15.46 -3.55
N SER A 227 -30.94 -16.72 -3.52
CA SER A 227 -30.49 -17.38 -2.28
C SER A 227 -29.24 -16.72 -1.66
N ALA A 228 -28.39 -16.08 -2.46
CA ALA A 228 -27.28 -15.26 -2.00
C ALA A 228 -27.67 -13.83 -1.54
N SER A 229 -28.94 -13.43 -1.73
CA SER A 229 -29.44 -12.08 -1.47
C SER A 229 -30.50 -12.01 -0.36
N SER A 230 -31.20 -13.12 -0.08
CA SER A 230 -32.17 -13.22 1.02
C SER A 230 -31.45 -13.41 2.36
N GLY A 231 -31.91 -12.71 3.42
CA GLY A 231 -31.23 -12.64 4.71
C GLY A 231 -30.97 -13.98 5.40
N SER A 232 -29.87 -14.04 6.17
CA SER A 232 -29.45 -15.24 6.91
C SER A 232 -30.58 -15.83 7.76
N PRO A 233 -30.84 -17.15 7.69
CA PRO A 233 -31.60 -17.87 8.68
C PRO A 233 -31.17 -17.51 10.11
N THR A 234 -32.16 -17.26 10.98
CA THR A 234 -31.96 -16.76 12.35
C THR A 234 -31.54 -17.83 13.37
N SER A 235 -31.35 -19.08 12.94
CA SER A 235 -30.88 -20.18 13.79
C SER A 235 -29.83 -21.04 13.07
N SER A 236 -28.85 -21.53 13.84
CA SER A 236 -27.71 -22.27 13.28
C SER A 236 -28.07 -23.66 12.74
N GLY A 237 -29.15 -24.27 13.24
CA GLY A 237 -29.68 -25.52 12.71
C GLY A 237 -30.30 -25.36 11.31
N GLY A 238 -30.96 -24.23 11.03
CA GLY A 238 -31.49 -23.95 9.69
C GLY A 238 -30.39 -23.77 8.64
N LEU A 239 -29.28 -23.14 9.03
CA LEU A 239 -28.10 -22.98 8.17
C LEU A 239 -27.47 -24.33 7.78
N LEU A 240 -27.28 -25.23 8.76
CA LEU A 240 -26.73 -26.58 8.56
C LEU A 240 -27.51 -27.40 7.52
N GLN A 241 -28.84 -27.28 7.50
CA GLN A 241 -29.69 -28.02 6.58
C GLN A 241 -29.81 -27.34 5.20
N SER A 242 -29.57 -26.03 5.12
CA SER A 242 -29.73 -25.25 3.88
C SER A 242 -28.49 -25.30 2.97
N TYR A 243 -27.28 -25.12 3.49
CA TYR A 243 -26.09 -24.99 2.63
C TYR A 243 -25.78 -26.24 1.77
N PRO A 244 -25.89 -27.50 2.27
CA PRO A 244 -25.71 -28.68 1.43
C PRO A 244 -26.72 -28.76 0.27
N GLN A 245 -27.93 -28.22 0.46
CA GLN A 245 -28.96 -28.17 -0.59
C GLN A 245 -28.65 -27.10 -1.66
N GLN A 246 -27.85 -26.08 -1.34
CA GLN A 246 -27.36 -25.09 -2.31
C GLN A 246 -26.22 -25.64 -3.18
N MET A 247 -25.47 -26.64 -2.70
CA MET A 247 -24.30 -27.18 -3.43
C MET A 247 -24.68 -27.96 -4.68
N GLN A 248 -25.74 -28.77 -4.66
CA GLN A 248 -26.07 -29.62 -5.80
C GLN A 248 -26.48 -28.80 -7.05
N PRO A 249 -27.35 -27.77 -6.97
CA PRO A 249 -27.64 -26.91 -8.12
C PRO A 249 -26.41 -26.16 -8.68
N ILE A 250 -25.43 -25.84 -7.83
CA ILE A 250 -24.15 -25.25 -8.29
C ILE A 250 -23.31 -26.30 -9.04
N LYS A 251 -23.35 -27.57 -8.61
CA LYS A 251 -22.71 -28.69 -9.33
C LYS A 251 -23.41 -28.99 -10.66
N ASP A 252 -24.74 -28.94 -10.68
CA ASP A 252 -25.58 -29.25 -11.86
C ASP A 252 -25.46 -28.19 -12.97
N GLU A 253 -25.18 -26.92 -12.63
CA GLU A 253 -24.85 -25.87 -13.62
C GLU A 253 -23.37 -25.88 -14.05
N GLY A 254 -22.49 -26.66 -13.42
CA GLY A 254 -21.05 -26.67 -13.76
C GLY A 254 -20.24 -25.51 -13.13
N LEU A 255 -20.79 -24.86 -12.09
CA LEU A 255 -20.25 -23.68 -11.42
C LEU A 255 -19.27 -24.02 -10.29
N GLN A 256 -18.59 -25.18 -10.33
CA GLN A 256 -17.68 -25.61 -9.25
C GLN A 256 -16.41 -24.74 -9.09
N ALA A 257 -16.04 -23.93 -10.09
CA ALA A 257 -14.95 -22.97 -9.97
C ALA A 257 -15.37 -21.60 -9.42
N GLU A 258 -16.65 -21.44 -9.02
CA GLU A 258 -17.17 -20.17 -8.50
C GLU A 258 -16.77 -19.84 -7.07
N LEU A 259 -16.64 -18.54 -6.80
CA LEU A 259 -16.53 -18.03 -5.43
C LEU A 259 -17.80 -18.36 -4.62
N LEU A 260 -18.97 -18.44 -5.26
CA LEU A 260 -20.21 -18.91 -4.62
C LEU A 260 -20.05 -20.35 -4.12
N TYR A 261 -19.46 -21.23 -4.92
CA TYR A 261 -19.25 -22.63 -4.53
C TYR A 261 -18.25 -22.75 -3.36
N TYR A 262 -17.13 -22.02 -3.43
CA TYR A 262 -16.16 -21.91 -2.35
C TYR A 262 -16.79 -21.40 -1.04
N ASN A 263 -17.62 -20.34 -1.11
CA ASN A 263 -18.27 -19.78 0.07
C ASN A 263 -19.25 -20.77 0.73
N VAL A 264 -20.07 -21.47 -0.07
CA VAL A 264 -21.00 -22.49 0.45
C VAL A 264 -20.24 -23.66 1.08
N LEU A 265 -19.16 -24.14 0.45
CA LEU A 265 -18.25 -25.14 1.03
C LEU A 265 -17.67 -24.69 2.38
N PHE A 266 -17.13 -23.46 2.44
CA PHE A 266 -16.48 -22.92 3.62
C PHE A 266 -17.46 -22.75 4.80
N HIS A 267 -18.62 -22.13 4.57
CA HIS A 267 -19.62 -21.93 5.62
C HIS A 267 -20.23 -23.26 6.09
N THR A 268 -20.42 -24.25 5.21
CA THR A 268 -20.82 -25.62 5.58
C THR A 268 -19.78 -26.27 6.52
N ALA A 269 -18.49 -26.19 6.15
CA ALA A 269 -17.41 -26.79 6.93
C ALA A 269 -17.27 -26.16 8.34
N GLU A 270 -17.31 -24.83 8.45
CA GLU A 270 -17.27 -24.14 9.76
C GLU A 270 -18.53 -24.41 10.61
N LEU A 271 -19.72 -24.51 10.01
CA LEU A 271 -20.94 -24.85 10.74
C LEU A 271 -20.92 -26.28 11.28
N LEU A 272 -20.51 -27.27 10.47
CA LEU A 272 -20.38 -28.66 10.93
C LEU A 272 -19.36 -28.77 12.05
N LYS A 273 -18.20 -28.11 11.92
CA LYS A 273 -17.18 -27.97 12.97
C LYS A 273 -17.75 -27.35 14.25
N LYS A 274 -18.54 -26.26 14.16
CA LYS A 274 -19.16 -25.57 15.31
C LYS A 274 -20.17 -26.45 16.07
N HIS A 275 -20.81 -27.42 15.42
CA HIS A 275 -21.79 -28.33 16.04
C HIS A 275 -21.23 -29.74 16.30
N GLY A 276 -19.93 -29.98 16.09
CA GLY A 276 -19.26 -31.24 16.42
C GLY A 276 -19.34 -32.34 15.36
N HIS A 277 -19.87 -32.07 14.16
CA HIS A 277 -19.99 -33.01 13.04
C HIS A 277 -18.64 -33.21 12.32
N GLN A 278 -17.68 -33.81 13.02
CA GLN A 278 -16.26 -33.85 12.60
C GLN A 278 -15.99 -34.67 11.32
N GLU A 279 -16.65 -35.81 11.14
CA GLU A 279 -16.45 -36.66 9.95
C GLU A 279 -17.04 -36.01 8.68
N GLU A 280 -18.23 -35.43 8.78
CA GLU A 280 -18.88 -34.68 7.69
C GLU A 280 -18.06 -33.44 7.33
N CYS A 281 -17.60 -32.68 8.33
CA CYS A 281 -16.71 -31.53 8.14
C CYS A 281 -15.45 -31.90 7.35
N PHE A 282 -14.83 -33.05 7.63
CA PHE A 282 -13.63 -33.51 6.93
C PHE A 282 -13.87 -33.70 5.43
N ALA A 283 -15.05 -34.16 4.99
CA ALA A 283 -15.36 -34.31 3.57
C ALA A 283 -15.32 -32.97 2.82
N TYR A 284 -16.05 -31.96 3.32
CA TYR A 284 -16.06 -30.61 2.75
C TYR A 284 -14.67 -29.96 2.79
N VAL A 285 -13.87 -30.24 3.83
CA VAL A 285 -12.48 -29.77 3.94
C VAL A 285 -11.53 -30.44 2.94
N GLN A 286 -11.79 -31.67 2.50
CA GLN A 286 -11.04 -32.28 1.39
C GLN A 286 -11.47 -31.72 0.03
N GLU A 287 -12.71 -31.23 -0.11
CA GLU A 287 -13.17 -30.52 -1.30
C GLU A 287 -12.59 -29.09 -1.37
N LEU A 288 -12.54 -28.37 -0.24
CA LEU A 288 -11.88 -27.05 -0.13
C LEU A 288 -10.37 -27.08 -0.49
N LYS A 289 -9.66 -28.18 -0.24
CA LYS A 289 -8.24 -28.35 -0.62
C LYS A 289 -7.95 -28.36 -2.13
N GLN A 290 -8.98 -28.38 -2.97
CA GLN A 290 -8.82 -28.35 -4.42
C GLN A 290 -8.56 -26.92 -4.93
N PHE A 291 -8.92 -25.92 -4.13
CA PHE A 291 -8.57 -24.51 -4.30
C PHE A 291 -7.20 -24.24 -3.64
N ASP A 292 -6.35 -23.41 -4.24
CA ASP A 292 -5.00 -23.09 -3.75
C ASP A 292 -5.02 -22.10 -2.54
N ASP A 293 -5.80 -22.41 -1.50
CA ASP A 293 -5.96 -21.62 -0.26
C ASP A 293 -5.62 -22.47 0.99
N ALA A 294 -4.32 -22.58 1.29
CA ALA A 294 -3.83 -23.35 2.42
C ALA A 294 -4.23 -22.75 3.79
N ILE A 295 -4.48 -21.44 3.85
CA ILE A 295 -4.71 -20.72 5.11
C ILE A 295 -6.11 -21.03 5.65
N LEU A 296 -7.14 -20.98 4.81
CA LEU A 296 -8.51 -21.27 5.25
C LEU A 296 -8.76 -22.78 5.45
N VAL A 297 -8.11 -23.67 4.68
CA VAL A 297 -8.07 -25.11 5.01
C VAL A 297 -7.47 -25.35 6.41
N SER A 298 -6.36 -24.66 6.75
CA SER A 298 -5.71 -24.82 8.06
C SER A 298 -6.65 -24.48 9.23
N ARG A 299 -7.43 -23.39 9.12
CA ARG A 299 -8.43 -22.94 10.11
C ARG A 299 -9.47 -24.02 10.45
N VAL A 300 -9.85 -24.89 9.51
CA VAL A 300 -10.82 -25.97 9.77
C VAL A 300 -10.12 -27.26 10.25
N THR A 301 -8.98 -27.63 9.65
CA THR A 301 -8.29 -28.90 9.94
C THR A 301 -7.63 -29.02 11.32
N ALA A 302 -7.38 -27.91 12.02
CA ALA A 302 -6.49 -27.88 13.19
C ALA A 302 -6.70 -28.97 14.28
N PRO A 303 -7.93 -29.42 14.61
CA PRO A 303 -8.14 -30.50 15.59
C PRO A 303 -8.04 -31.92 15.00
N LEU A 304 -8.28 -32.09 13.70
CA LEU A 304 -8.54 -33.39 13.07
C LEU A 304 -7.27 -34.23 12.82
N SER A 305 -6.09 -33.60 12.80
CA SER A 305 -4.81 -34.25 12.51
C SER A 305 -4.28 -35.17 13.63
N ALA A 306 -4.90 -35.14 14.82
CA ALA A 306 -4.51 -35.95 15.98
C ALA A 306 -5.04 -37.40 15.94
N ALA A 307 -6.16 -37.66 15.27
CA ALA A 307 -6.90 -38.93 15.39
C ALA A 307 -6.40 -40.06 14.48
N LEU A 308 -5.71 -39.74 13.37
CA LEU A 308 -5.43 -40.69 12.28
C LEU A 308 -3.95 -40.72 11.89
N ARG A 309 -3.15 -41.54 12.60
CA ARG A 309 -1.77 -41.89 12.20
C ARG A 309 -1.49 -43.39 12.40
N LYS A 310 -1.16 -44.09 11.30
CA LYS A 310 -0.48 -45.40 11.29
C LYS A 310 0.62 -45.39 10.20
N PRO A 311 1.83 -45.94 10.44
CA PRO A 311 2.97 -45.73 9.55
C PRO A 311 3.31 -46.93 8.62
N VAL A 312 3.53 -46.64 7.34
CA VAL A 312 4.21 -47.46 6.30
C VAL A 312 4.79 -46.46 5.28
N GLY A 313 5.93 -46.62 4.61
CA GLY A 313 7.02 -47.62 4.62
C GLY A 313 7.99 -47.29 3.46
N ARG A 314 9.31 -47.49 3.60
CA ARG A 314 10.34 -46.96 2.67
C ARG A 314 10.90 -48.01 1.69
N ALA A 315 10.76 -47.78 0.38
CA ALA A 315 11.45 -48.48 -0.74
C ALA A 315 11.12 -47.72 -2.06
N PHE A 316 11.90 -47.72 -3.15
CA PHE A 316 13.32 -48.06 -3.44
C PHE A 316 13.79 -47.21 -4.66
N LEU A 317 15.07 -47.26 -5.03
CA LEU A 317 15.62 -46.65 -6.27
C LEU A 317 15.81 -47.71 -7.38
N LEU A 318 15.79 -47.31 -8.66
CA LEU A 318 16.88 -47.50 -9.66
C LEU A 318 16.46 -47.29 -11.14
N ASN A 319 17.39 -46.67 -11.89
CA ASN A 319 17.76 -46.78 -13.32
C ASN A 319 16.75 -47.12 -14.44
N LEU A 320 16.81 -46.35 -15.54
CA LEU A 320 17.41 -46.69 -16.87
C LEU A 320 17.21 -45.46 -17.81
N ASP A 321 18.21 -44.70 -18.27
CA ASP A 321 19.36 -44.95 -19.19
C ASP A 321 19.02 -44.79 -20.70
N TYR A 322 19.96 -44.28 -21.51
CA TYR A 322 19.70 -43.61 -22.82
C TYR A 322 20.72 -44.00 -23.92
N THR A 323 20.26 -44.44 -25.10
CA THR A 323 20.98 -44.61 -26.42
C THR A 323 19.96 -45.24 -27.40
N HIS A 324 19.99 -45.28 -28.75
CA HIS A 324 20.86 -44.94 -29.90
C HIS A 324 19.94 -44.96 -31.19
N VAL A 325 20.22 -44.60 -32.46
CA VAL A 325 21.41 -44.13 -33.23
C VAL A 325 20.98 -43.24 -34.45
N CYS A 326 21.81 -43.12 -35.49
CA CYS A 326 21.79 -42.26 -36.71
C CYS A 326 20.80 -42.57 -37.89
N SER A 327 20.85 -41.67 -38.90
CA SER A 327 20.34 -41.71 -40.30
C SER A 327 21.43 -42.29 -41.28
N PRO A 328 21.59 -42.05 -42.63
CA PRO A 328 21.01 -41.06 -43.59
C PRO A 328 20.91 -41.43 -45.14
N LEU A 329 20.65 -40.42 -46.01
CA LEU A 329 20.95 -40.28 -47.47
C LEU A 329 20.19 -41.13 -48.55
N SER A 330 20.16 -40.82 -49.87
CA SER A 330 20.09 -39.55 -50.67
C SER A 330 20.00 -39.82 -52.21
N LYS A 331 19.69 -38.79 -53.05
CA LYS A 331 20.01 -38.59 -54.51
C LYS A 331 19.19 -37.40 -55.10
N CYS A 332 19.62 -36.59 -56.09
CA CYS A 332 20.96 -36.28 -56.63
C CYS A 332 20.96 -35.03 -57.55
N LEU A 333 21.92 -34.09 -57.37
CA LEU A 333 22.55 -33.11 -58.32
C LEU A 333 21.65 -32.17 -59.21
N THR A 334 22.06 -30.98 -59.68
CA THR A 334 23.35 -30.29 -60.00
C THR A 334 23.32 -28.77 -59.61
N SER A 335 24.30 -27.86 -59.81
CA SER A 335 25.79 -27.87 -59.93
C SER A 335 26.40 -26.46 -59.71
N ASP A 336 27.57 -26.39 -59.09
CA ASP A 336 28.80 -25.65 -59.50
C ASP A 336 28.85 -24.16 -59.91
N ILE A 337 27.91 -23.31 -59.48
CA ILE A 337 28.24 -21.88 -59.22
C ILE A 337 28.01 -21.49 -57.75
N LYS A 338 27.06 -22.14 -57.05
CA LYS A 338 26.76 -21.84 -55.63
C LYS A 338 27.88 -22.25 -54.65
N ASN A 339 28.68 -23.26 -55.00
CA ASN A 339 29.54 -23.99 -54.04
C ASN A 339 30.59 -23.13 -53.32
N SER A 340 31.19 -22.12 -53.96
CA SER A 340 32.16 -21.24 -53.29
C SER A 340 31.51 -20.39 -52.18
N LEU A 341 30.37 -19.78 -52.46
CA LEU A 341 29.62 -18.96 -51.51
C LEU A 341 29.00 -19.81 -50.40
N THR A 342 28.32 -20.92 -50.73
CA THR A 342 27.64 -21.76 -49.74
C THR A 342 28.62 -22.44 -48.77
N VAL A 343 29.79 -22.87 -49.23
CA VAL A 343 30.83 -23.42 -48.33
C VAL A 343 31.30 -22.36 -47.34
N SER A 344 31.58 -21.13 -47.78
CA SER A 344 32.01 -20.04 -46.88
C SER A 344 30.98 -19.73 -45.79
N VAL A 345 29.70 -19.68 -46.15
CA VAL A 345 28.58 -19.47 -45.21
C VAL A 345 28.44 -20.65 -44.25
N SER A 346 28.55 -21.90 -44.73
CA SER A 346 28.47 -23.10 -43.88
C SER A 346 29.60 -23.18 -42.84
N THR A 347 30.78 -22.62 -43.14
CA THR A 347 31.94 -22.61 -42.25
C THR A 347 31.84 -21.48 -41.23
N ARG A 348 31.34 -20.29 -41.62
CA ARG A 348 31.00 -19.23 -40.67
C ARG A 348 29.89 -19.66 -39.70
N HIS A 349 28.83 -20.30 -40.21
CA HIS A 349 27.73 -20.81 -39.39
C HIS A 349 28.21 -21.84 -38.36
N ARG A 350 29.08 -22.78 -38.75
CA ARG A 350 29.68 -23.75 -37.81
C ARG A 350 30.64 -23.10 -36.80
N LYS A 351 31.45 -22.11 -37.21
CA LYS A 351 32.26 -21.31 -36.25
C LYS A 351 31.35 -20.61 -35.24
N MET A 352 30.22 -20.08 -35.68
CA MET A 352 29.26 -19.39 -34.82
C MET A 352 28.60 -20.34 -33.81
N GLN A 353 28.11 -21.50 -34.24
CA GLN A 353 27.56 -22.52 -33.34
C GLN A 353 28.57 -22.92 -32.25
N ALA A 354 29.84 -23.16 -32.62
CA ALA A 354 30.89 -23.47 -31.66
C ALA A 354 31.19 -22.31 -30.67
N LEU A 355 31.07 -21.04 -31.09
CA LEU A 355 31.17 -19.88 -30.19
C LEU A 355 29.98 -19.79 -29.23
N LEU A 356 28.75 -20.08 -29.69
CA LEU A 356 27.55 -20.10 -28.88
C LEU A 356 27.56 -21.24 -27.85
N GLU A 357 27.96 -22.44 -28.26
CA GLU A 357 28.15 -23.60 -27.37
C GLU A 357 29.17 -23.27 -26.28
N ARG A 358 30.36 -22.76 -26.65
CA ARG A 358 31.41 -22.35 -25.71
C ARG A 358 30.95 -21.24 -24.76
N ALA A 359 30.24 -20.22 -25.26
CA ALA A 359 29.66 -19.18 -24.41
C ALA A 359 28.63 -19.74 -23.43
N SER A 360 27.78 -20.69 -23.87
CA SER A 360 26.74 -21.29 -23.03
C SER A 360 27.29 -22.13 -21.88
N LEU A 361 28.46 -22.76 -22.05
CA LEU A 361 29.18 -23.48 -20.98
C LEU A 361 29.70 -22.51 -19.91
N LEU A 362 30.10 -21.30 -20.30
CA LEU A 362 30.65 -20.27 -19.43
C LEU A 362 29.56 -19.44 -18.73
N ALA A 363 28.55 -19.01 -19.48
CA ALA A 363 27.42 -18.19 -19.02
C ALA A 363 26.08 -18.77 -19.49
N SER A 364 25.43 -19.53 -18.60
CA SER A 364 24.05 -20.01 -18.79
C SER A 364 23.11 -19.47 -17.72
N ILE A 365 21.79 -19.54 -18.00
CA ILE A 365 20.74 -19.18 -17.03
C ILE A 365 20.88 -20.00 -15.74
N ASP A 366 21.31 -21.26 -15.83
CA ASP A 366 21.41 -22.14 -14.66
C ASP A 366 22.71 -21.91 -13.87
N ARG A 367 23.84 -21.58 -14.52
CA ARG A 367 25.02 -21.03 -13.83
C ARG A 367 24.71 -19.68 -13.17
N GLN A 368 23.82 -18.86 -13.76
CA GLN A 368 23.38 -17.60 -13.17
C GLN A 368 22.46 -17.80 -11.95
N ARG A 369 21.61 -18.83 -11.97
CA ARG A 369 20.74 -19.22 -10.84
C ARG A 369 21.52 -19.85 -9.68
N SER A 370 22.50 -20.69 -9.95
CA SER A 370 23.33 -21.34 -8.92
C SER A 370 24.33 -20.38 -8.23
N GLY A 371 24.24 -19.08 -8.49
CA GLY A 371 25.05 -18.06 -7.83
C GLY A 371 26.49 -17.98 -8.32
N VAL A 372 26.88 -18.73 -9.35
CA VAL A 372 28.27 -18.76 -9.83
C VAL A 372 28.71 -17.37 -10.30
N ILE A 373 29.85 -16.94 -9.76
CA ILE A 373 30.58 -15.74 -10.15
C ILE A 373 31.72 -16.20 -11.07
N PRO A 374 31.85 -15.65 -12.30
CA PRO A 374 32.94 -16.02 -13.19
C PRO A 374 34.29 -15.53 -12.65
N SER A 375 35.33 -16.35 -12.81
CA SER A 375 36.72 -15.97 -12.59
C SER A 375 37.16 -14.90 -13.59
N ALA A 376 38.27 -14.20 -13.30
CA ALA A 376 38.82 -13.19 -14.21
C ALA A 376 39.17 -13.76 -15.60
N GLY A 377 39.58 -15.03 -15.67
CA GLY A 377 39.81 -15.73 -16.95
C GLY A 377 38.52 -15.96 -17.72
N GLU A 378 37.47 -16.48 -17.06
CA GLU A 378 36.16 -16.68 -17.69
C GLU A 378 35.50 -15.36 -18.13
N ILE A 379 35.74 -14.25 -17.43
CA ILE A 379 35.30 -12.91 -17.87
C ILE A 379 36.01 -12.50 -19.16
N LEU A 380 37.34 -12.57 -19.20
CA LEU A 380 38.11 -12.24 -20.41
C LEU A 380 37.75 -13.13 -21.60
N GLU A 381 37.45 -14.40 -21.35
CA GLU A 381 36.98 -15.35 -22.36
C GLU A 381 35.56 -15.02 -22.84
N LEU A 382 34.63 -14.72 -21.93
CA LEU A 382 33.27 -14.29 -22.26
C LEU A 382 33.25 -12.97 -23.03
N ASP A 383 34.09 -12.00 -22.68
CA ASP A 383 34.21 -10.73 -23.39
C ASP A 383 34.84 -10.93 -24.78
N SER A 384 35.88 -11.78 -24.90
CA SER A 384 36.50 -12.15 -26.18
C SER A 384 35.56 -12.92 -27.13
N ILE A 385 34.71 -13.80 -26.58
CA ILE A 385 33.65 -14.45 -27.35
C ILE A 385 32.58 -13.43 -27.73
N SER A 386 32.16 -12.55 -26.80
CA SER A 386 31.15 -11.52 -27.07
C SER A 386 31.55 -10.57 -28.20
N LEU A 387 32.82 -10.18 -28.29
CA LEU A 387 33.33 -9.39 -29.42
C LEU A 387 33.20 -10.14 -30.77
N GLN A 388 33.56 -11.43 -30.80
CA GLN A 388 33.43 -12.27 -32.01
C GLN A 388 31.96 -12.61 -32.36
N LEU A 389 31.07 -12.60 -31.37
CA LEU A 389 29.63 -12.72 -31.55
C LEU A 389 29.05 -11.45 -32.17
N CYS A 390 29.47 -10.26 -31.73
CA CYS A 390 29.04 -8.98 -32.30
C CYS A 390 29.51 -8.78 -33.76
N ASP A 391 30.81 -8.98 -34.05
CA ASP A 391 31.39 -8.88 -35.40
C ASP A 391 30.69 -9.75 -36.45
N ALA A 392 30.10 -10.87 -36.00
CA ALA A 392 29.34 -11.77 -36.84
C ALA A 392 27.87 -11.35 -37.06
N LEU A 393 27.26 -10.59 -36.15
CA LEU A 393 25.91 -10.02 -36.36
C LEU A 393 25.92 -9.02 -37.52
N ASP A 394 26.97 -8.22 -37.63
CA ASP A 394 27.12 -7.23 -38.72
C ASP A 394 27.41 -7.88 -40.10
N THR A 395 27.63 -9.20 -40.15
CA THR A 395 28.02 -9.92 -41.37
C THR A 395 27.17 -11.16 -41.70
N ILE A 396 26.08 -11.40 -40.96
CA ILE A 396 25.12 -12.50 -41.18
C ILE A 396 23.71 -11.91 -41.25
N GLY A 397 22.89 -12.41 -42.19
CA GLY A 397 21.47 -12.07 -42.30
C GLY A 397 20.60 -13.30 -42.06
N ASN A 398 20.57 -13.82 -40.84
CA ASN A 398 19.81 -15.01 -40.47
C ASN A 398 19.19 -14.85 -39.07
N CYS A 399 17.97 -14.35 -39.04
CA CYS A 399 17.21 -13.96 -37.86
C CYS A 399 17.21 -14.99 -36.70
N GLU A 400 17.29 -16.29 -36.99
CA GLU A 400 17.32 -17.35 -35.97
C GLU A 400 18.69 -17.43 -35.28
N LEU A 401 19.77 -17.44 -36.07
CA LEU A 401 21.13 -17.43 -35.53
C LEU A 401 21.44 -16.10 -34.84
N ASP A 402 21.04 -14.99 -35.46
CA ASP A 402 21.17 -13.64 -34.93
C ASP A 402 20.43 -13.50 -33.59
N HIS A 403 19.31 -14.19 -33.42
CA HIS A 403 18.63 -14.25 -32.12
C HIS A 403 19.43 -15.01 -31.06
N LEU A 404 19.90 -16.23 -31.36
CA LEU A 404 20.69 -17.01 -30.41
C LEU A 404 21.94 -16.25 -29.96
N ILE A 405 22.58 -15.52 -30.87
CA ILE A 405 23.68 -14.60 -30.58
C ILE A 405 23.24 -13.48 -29.63
N ASN A 406 22.18 -12.73 -29.96
CA ASN A 406 21.70 -11.63 -29.12
C ASN A 406 21.30 -12.10 -27.71
N ARG A 407 20.64 -13.26 -27.60
CA ARG A 407 20.29 -13.90 -26.32
C ARG A 407 21.54 -14.25 -25.52
N GLN A 408 22.56 -14.83 -26.14
CA GLN A 408 23.80 -15.19 -25.46
C GLN A 408 24.63 -13.95 -25.07
N LEU A 409 24.66 -12.90 -25.89
CA LEU A 409 25.28 -11.62 -25.54
C LEU A 409 24.64 -10.96 -24.31
N VAL A 410 23.31 -11.01 -24.18
CA VAL A 410 22.60 -10.53 -22.98
C VAL A 410 22.97 -11.37 -21.75
N LEU A 411 23.07 -12.70 -21.88
CA LEU A 411 23.54 -13.57 -20.80
C LEU A 411 24.99 -13.28 -20.40
N ASN A 412 25.91 -13.20 -21.37
CA ASN A 412 27.32 -12.86 -21.15
C ASN A 412 27.44 -11.53 -20.39
N ARG A 413 26.82 -10.46 -20.88
CA ARG A 413 26.82 -9.13 -20.24
C ARG A 413 26.19 -9.14 -18.84
N SER A 414 25.17 -9.97 -18.61
CA SER A 414 24.59 -10.16 -17.28
C SER A 414 25.56 -10.89 -16.34
N PHE A 415 26.31 -11.87 -16.86
CA PHE A 415 27.25 -12.70 -16.11
C PHE A 415 28.54 -11.96 -15.74
N THR A 416 29.12 -11.18 -16.67
CA THR A 416 30.34 -10.36 -16.46
C THR A 416 30.09 -9.04 -15.73
N SER A 417 28.82 -8.64 -15.57
CA SER A 417 28.41 -7.40 -14.89
C SER A 417 29.14 -7.19 -13.55
N PRO A 418 29.87 -6.07 -13.38
CA PRO A 418 30.68 -5.82 -12.17
C PRO A 418 29.90 -5.91 -10.85
N VAL A 419 28.59 -5.60 -10.88
CA VAL A 419 27.73 -5.61 -9.68
C VAL A 419 27.52 -7.03 -9.11
N ARG A 420 27.77 -8.09 -9.89
CA ARG A 420 27.75 -9.49 -9.41
C ARG A 420 29.04 -9.91 -8.69
N ARG A 421 30.06 -9.05 -8.66
CA ARG A 421 31.34 -9.24 -7.93
C ARG A 421 31.43 -8.39 -6.66
N LEU A 422 30.40 -7.61 -6.33
CA LEU A 422 30.32 -6.90 -5.06
C LEU A 422 30.00 -7.88 -3.93
N ALA A 423 30.66 -7.72 -2.79
CA ALA A 423 30.38 -8.50 -1.59
C ALA A 423 28.99 -8.14 -1.01
N PRO A 424 28.29 -9.07 -0.33
CA PRO A 424 26.92 -8.86 0.16
C PRO A 424 26.78 -7.62 1.06
N GLU A 425 27.81 -7.26 1.81
CA GLU A 425 27.83 -6.09 2.70
C GLU A 425 27.80 -4.78 1.91
N ILE A 426 28.43 -4.75 0.73
CA ILE A 426 28.42 -3.60 -0.18
C ILE A 426 27.07 -3.49 -0.88
N LEU A 427 26.52 -4.63 -1.34
CA LEU A 427 25.16 -4.68 -1.91
C LEU A 427 24.10 -4.25 -0.88
N SER A 428 24.19 -4.75 0.35
CA SER A 428 23.34 -4.36 1.48
C SER A 428 23.37 -2.84 1.72
N ARG A 429 24.56 -2.23 1.77
CA ARG A 429 24.69 -0.76 1.89
C ARG A 429 24.08 0.00 0.70
N ILE A 430 24.22 -0.52 -0.52
CA ILE A 430 23.56 0.06 -1.71
C ILE A 430 22.03 -0.05 -1.61
N PHE A 431 21.50 -1.16 -1.09
CA PHE A 431 20.06 -1.38 -0.93
C PHE A 431 19.47 -0.50 0.18
N ILE A 432 20.19 -0.30 1.30
CA ILE A 432 19.83 0.66 2.35
C ILE A 432 19.82 2.09 1.79
N TYR A 433 20.82 2.48 1.00
CA TYR A 433 20.84 3.78 0.35
C TYR A 433 19.66 3.95 -0.62
N PHE A 434 19.37 2.96 -1.46
CA PHE A 434 18.20 2.98 -2.34
C PHE A 434 16.88 3.10 -1.54
N ALA A 435 16.70 2.31 -0.48
CA ALA A 435 15.54 2.43 0.42
C ALA A 435 15.42 3.83 1.05
N SER A 436 16.54 4.50 1.38
CA SER A 436 16.51 5.87 1.91
C SER A 436 16.01 6.91 0.91
N THR A 437 16.03 6.62 -0.41
CA THR A 437 15.44 7.50 -1.44
C THR A 437 13.93 7.35 -1.60
N VAL A 438 13.30 6.35 -0.97
CA VAL A 438 11.85 6.22 -0.90
C VAL A 438 11.31 7.18 0.16
N GLY A 439 10.41 8.09 -0.25
CA GLY A 439 9.90 9.19 0.55
C GLY A 439 9.25 8.75 1.86
N ASP A 440 8.15 7.99 1.79
CA ASP A 440 7.55 7.39 2.99
C ASP A 440 8.37 6.18 3.47
N PRO A 441 8.89 6.18 4.71
CA PRO A 441 9.62 5.05 5.28
C PRO A 441 8.85 3.72 5.28
N TYR A 442 7.52 3.76 5.39
CA TYR A 442 6.69 2.56 5.50
C TYR A 442 6.40 1.89 4.14
N ASN A 443 6.69 2.59 3.03
CA ASN A 443 6.72 2.04 1.67
C ASN A 443 8.10 1.48 1.26
N ARG A 444 9.14 1.51 2.13
CA ARG A 444 10.50 1.02 1.83
C ARG A 444 10.61 -0.48 1.58
N SER A 445 10.21 -1.30 2.55
CA SER A 445 10.28 -2.78 2.48
C SER A 445 9.53 -3.29 1.25
N LYS A 446 8.29 -2.82 1.12
CA LYS A 446 7.42 -2.82 -0.06
C LYS A 446 8.15 -2.58 -1.41
N VAL A 447 8.83 -1.44 -1.58
CA VAL A 447 9.57 -1.11 -2.82
C VAL A 447 10.79 -2.02 -3.03
N ILE A 448 11.52 -2.33 -1.95
CA ILE A 448 12.71 -3.20 -1.95
C ILE A 448 12.37 -4.62 -2.43
N THR A 449 11.27 -5.19 -1.92
CA THR A 449 10.70 -6.46 -2.37
C THR A 449 10.37 -6.39 -3.86
N ALA A 450 9.53 -5.44 -4.28
CA ALA A 450 9.05 -5.34 -5.67
C ALA A 450 10.09 -4.91 -6.72
N THR A 451 11.36 -4.67 -6.33
CA THR A 451 12.42 -4.25 -7.26
C THR A 451 13.73 -5.00 -7.03
N VAL A 452 14.41 -4.77 -5.91
CA VAL A 452 15.75 -5.30 -5.61
C VAL A 452 15.73 -6.81 -5.43
N ALA A 453 14.74 -7.36 -4.71
CA ALA A 453 14.59 -8.80 -4.53
C ALA A 453 14.21 -9.54 -5.84
N CYS A 454 13.67 -8.83 -6.83
CA CYS A 454 13.33 -9.42 -8.13
C CYS A 454 14.56 -9.62 -9.04
N VAL A 455 15.66 -8.86 -8.86
CA VAL A 455 16.79 -8.79 -9.83
C VAL A 455 17.51 -10.12 -10.04
N CYS A 456 17.99 -10.76 -8.96
CA CYS A 456 18.64 -12.08 -9.02
C CYS A 456 18.68 -12.76 -7.65
N VAL A 457 19.04 -14.05 -7.61
CA VAL A 457 19.13 -14.84 -6.37
C VAL A 457 20.05 -14.20 -5.33
N ALA A 458 21.26 -13.77 -5.73
CA ALA A 458 22.22 -13.16 -4.79
C ALA A 458 21.71 -11.84 -4.20
N TRP A 459 21.02 -11.01 -4.99
CA TRP A 459 20.41 -9.77 -4.52
C TRP A 459 19.23 -10.08 -3.57
N ARG A 460 18.38 -11.04 -3.92
CA ARG A 460 17.28 -11.50 -3.05
C ARG A 460 17.78 -11.97 -1.69
N MET A 461 18.78 -12.85 -1.66
CA MET A 461 19.38 -13.32 -0.40
C MET A 461 19.94 -12.15 0.43
N THR A 462 20.67 -11.24 -0.20
CA THR A 462 21.25 -10.06 0.48
C THR A 462 20.17 -9.12 1.02
N THR A 463 19.07 -8.93 0.29
CA THR A 463 17.91 -8.12 0.70
C THR A 463 17.22 -8.72 1.93
N TRP A 464 16.89 -10.02 1.91
CA TRP A 464 16.30 -10.68 3.08
C TRP A 464 17.27 -10.72 4.27
N SER A 465 18.59 -10.84 4.03
CA SER A 465 19.62 -10.81 5.07
C SER A 465 20.07 -9.39 5.50
N THR A 466 19.29 -8.34 5.21
CA THR A 466 19.58 -6.95 5.64
C THR A 466 18.45 -6.43 6.54
N PRO A 467 18.56 -6.57 7.89
CA PRO A 467 17.48 -6.22 8.82
C PRO A 467 16.97 -4.77 8.73
N GLN A 468 17.85 -3.83 8.36
CA GLN A 468 17.54 -2.40 8.25
C GLN A 468 16.46 -2.08 7.20
N LEU A 469 16.19 -2.98 6.25
CA LEU A 469 15.17 -2.81 5.20
C LEU A 469 13.75 -3.11 5.70
N TRP A 470 13.60 -3.73 6.88
CA TRP A 470 12.36 -4.35 7.35
C TRP A 470 11.77 -3.71 8.63
N THR A 471 12.44 -2.72 9.19
CA THR A 471 12.07 -2.09 10.49
C THR A 471 10.75 -1.33 10.48
N HIS A 472 10.21 -0.97 9.30
CA HIS A 472 8.97 -0.22 9.15
C HIS A 472 7.86 -1.11 8.60
N ILE A 473 6.76 -1.21 9.35
CA ILE A 473 5.66 -2.15 9.11
C ILE A 473 4.32 -1.40 9.13
N CYS A 474 3.60 -1.43 8.01
CA CYS A 474 2.30 -0.76 7.87
C CYS A 474 1.20 -1.71 7.37
N SER A 475 -0.04 -1.51 7.84
CA SER A 475 -1.24 -2.22 7.39
C SER A 475 -1.87 -1.64 6.11
N THR A 476 -1.55 -0.39 5.75
CA THR A 476 -2.12 0.24 4.56
C THR A 476 -1.48 -0.31 3.29
N VAL A 477 -2.36 -0.77 2.40
CA VAL A 477 -2.08 -0.92 0.97
C VAL A 477 -2.86 0.22 0.35
N GLU A 478 -2.18 1.33 0.09
CA GLU A 478 -2.76 2.43 -0.67
C GLU A 478 -3.21 1.88 -2.04
N SER A 479 -4.36 2.36 -2.52
CA SER A 479 -5.00 2.03 -3.80
C SER A 479 -5.42 0.57 -4.12
N SER A 480 -5.51 -0.37 -3.16
CA SER A 480 -6.22 -1.66 -3.40
C SER A 480 -6.83 -2.37 -2.17
N PRO A 481 -7.82 -3.28 -2.37
CA PRO A 481 -8.53 -3.98 -1.29
C PRO A 481 -7.61 -4.88 -0.43
N PRO A 482 -8.07 -5.34 0.76
CA PRO A 482 -7.22 -6.01 1.74
C PRO A 482 -6.44 -7.21 1.18
N VAL A 483 -5.12 -7.07 1.13
CA VAL A 483 -4.22 -8.19 0.82
C VAL A 483 -4.14 -9.08 2.05
N ALA A 484 -4.81 -10.22 2.01
CA ALA A 484 -4.86 -11.16 3.13
C ALA A 484 -3.52 -11.87 3.43
N ASP A 485 -2.48 -11.65 2.60
CA ASP A 485 -1.13 -12.19 2.74
C ASP A 485 -0.15 -11.07 3.16
N LEU A 486 -0.47 -10.40 4.25
CA LEU A 486 0.51 -9.65 5.02
C LEU A 486 0.79 -10.47 6.30
N ASP A 487 1.90 -11.21 6.29
CA ASP A 487 2.55 -11.65 7.53
C ASP A 487 3.43 -10.50 8.05
N TYR A 488 2.84 -9.70 8.93
CA TYR A 488 3.53 -8.63 9.63
C TYR A 488 4.59 -9.19 10.60
N ALA A 489 4.38 -10.40 11.14
CA ALA A 489 5.35 -11.09 11.99
C ALA A 489 6.57 -11.56 11.18
N ALA A 490 6.43 -11.97 9.92
CA ALA A 490 7.58 -12.26 9.04
C ALA A 490 8.49 -11.04 8.88
N ARG A 491 7.90 -9.86 8.67
CA ARG A 491 8.67 -8.60 8.57
C ARG A 491 9.33 -8.23 9.91
N ALA A 492 8.64 -8.42 11.03
CA ALA A 492 9.22 -8.22 12.36
C ALA A 492 10.36 -9.21 12.69
N ARG A 493 10.30 -10.44 12.16
CA ARG A 493 11.41 -11.43 12.22
C ARG A 493 12.58 -11.02 11.32
N LEU A 494 12.33 -10.55 10.10
CA LEU A 494 13.36 -10.08 9.16
C LEU A 494 14.10 -8.83 9.67
N ALA A 495 13.45 -7.99 10.47
CA ALA A 495 14.09 -6.88 11.19
C ALA A 495 14.98 -7.32 12.38
N ASP A 496 15.11 -8.62 12.64
CA ASP A 496 16.00 -9.24 13.64
C ASP A 496 15.88 -8.60 15.04
N GLY A 497 16.97 -8.08 15.64
CA GLY A 497 16.93 -7.40 16.94
C GLY A 497 16.61 -5.90 16.87
N LEU A 498 16.40 -5.31 15.69
CA LEU A 498 16.27 -3.86 15.54
C LEU A 498 14.94 -3.31 16.07
N PRO A 499 14.88 -2.02 16.48
CA PRO A 499 13.63 -1.34 16.78
C PRO A 499 12.65 -1.35 15.60
N LEU A 500 11.37 -1.39 15.92
CA LEU A 500 10.26 -1.45 14.98
C LEU A 500 9.44 -0.16 14.98
N HIS A 501 9.02 0.23 13.78
CA HIS A 501 8.16 1.37 13.51
C HIS A 501 6.85 0.83 12.94
N ILE A 502 5.75 1.01 13.67
CA ILE A 502 4.46 0.35 13.44
C ILE A 502 3.40 1.39 13.04
N ARG A 503 2.65 1.15 11.96
CA ARG A 503 1.61 2.06 11.46
C ARG A 503 0.35 1.33 11.01
N HIS A 504 -0.82 1.77 11.49
CA HIS A 504 -2.13 1.36 10.99
C HIS A 504 -3.02 2.59 10.81
N PHE A 505 -3.42 2.85 9.56
CA PHE A 505 -4.33 3.94 9.16
C PHE A 505 -5.50 3.40 8.31
N ARG A 506 -6.03 2.20 8.60
CA ARG A 506 -7.29 1.74 8.01
C ARG A 506 -8.44 2.03 8.96
N LEU A 507 -9.48 2.66 8.41
CA LEU A 507 -10.79 2.82 9.03
C LEU A 507 -11.62 1.57 8.73
N ASP A 508 -11.31 0.46 9.42
CA ASP A 508 -12.06 -0.80 9.31
C ASP A 508 -12.57 -1.26 10.68
N GLN A 509 -13.84 -1.68 10.73
CA GLN A 509 -14.62 -2.02 11.93
C GLN A 509 -14.20 -3.37 12.58
N GLY A 510 -12.89 -3.62 12.73
CA GLY A 510 -12.35 -4.60 13.66
C GLY A 510 -11.31 -5.58 13.11
N GLU A 511 -11.60 -6.35 12.06
CA GLU A 511 -10.80 -7.56 11.77
C GLU A 511 -9.37 -7.25 11.30
N ALA A 512 -9.13 -6.28 10.41
CA ALA A 512 -7.78 -6.07 9.88
C ALA A 512 -6.86 -5.40 10.92
N VAL A 513 -7.38 -4.45 11.71
CA VAL A 513 -6.66 -3.86 12.84
C VAL A 513 -6.40 -4.88 13.96
N GLN A 514 -7.37 -5.74 14.28
CA GLN A 514 -7.19 -6.84 15.24
C GLN A 514 -6.12 -7.83 14.76
N ARG A 515 -6.16 -8.23 13.47
CA ARG A 515 -5.16 -9.13 12.87
C ARG A 515 -3.77 -8.50 12.84
N PHE A 516 -3.66 -7.20 12.53
CA PHE A 516 -2.40 -6.46 12.52
C PHE A 516 -1.74 -6.46 13.90
N LEU A 517 -2.48 -6.05 14.95
CA LEU A 517 -1.95 -6.09 16.31
C LEU A 517 -1.68 -7.52 16.77
N ALA A 518 -2.57 -8.49 16.50
CA ALA A 518 -2.37 -9.88 16.93
C ALA A 518 -1.08 -10.52 16.40
N GLN A 519 -0.67 -10.21 15.16
CA GLN A 519 0.60 -10.69 14.60
C GLN A 519 1.82 -9.95 15.16
N LEU A 520 1.71 -8.66 15.49
CA LEU A 520 2.84 -7.82 15.90
C LEU A 520 3.05 -7.75 17.42
N ARG A 521 2.03 -8.04 18.24
CA ARG A 521 2.10 -8.08 19.71
C ARG A 521 3.31 -8.86 20.26
N PRO A 522 3.71 -10.04 19.72
CA PRO A 522 4.91 -10.75 20.20
C PRO A 522 6.24 -10.00 20.03
N PHE A 523 6.24 -8.85 19.34
CA PHE A 523 7.39 -8.00 19.10
C PHE A 523 7.23 -6.60 19.73
N SER A 524 6.22 -6.38 20.59
CA SER A 524 5.92 -5.06 21.18
C SER A 524 7.08 -4.50 22.00
N SER A 525 7.87 -5.37 22.62
CA SER A 525 9.10 -5.02 23.35
C SER A 525 10.16 -4.30 22.49
N ARG A 526 10.01 -4.30 21.16
CA ARG A 526 10.87 -3.62 20.18
C ARG A 526 10.20 -2.41 19.51
N TRP A 527 8.95 -2.07 19.82
CA TRP A 527 8.26 -0.96 19.16
C TRP A 527 8.79 0.38 19.67
N ARG A 528 9.33 1.21 18.76
CA ARG A 528 9.82 2.56 19.07
C ARG A 528 8.82 3.65 18.69
N THR A 529 8.09 3.47 17.60
CA THR A 529 7.03 4.39 17.18
C THR A 529 5.77 3.61 16.82
N LEU A 530 4.60 4.05 17.29
CA LEU A 530 3.30 3.40 17.05
C LEU A 530 2.28 4.41 16.54
N HIS A 531 1.82 4.27 15.30
CA HIS A 531 0.63 4.95 14.78
C HIS A 531 -0.53 3.94 14.68
N LEU A 532 -1.68 4.24 15.28
CA LEU A 532 -2.83 3.32 15.35
C LEU A 532 -4.16 4.08 15.30
N SER A 533 -4.89 3.96 14.19
CA SER A 533 -6.31 4.30 14.10
C SER A 533 -7.21 3.13 14.51
N GLY A 534 -8.33 3.42 15.18
CA GLY A 534 -9.41 2.45 15.43
C GLY A 534 -10.56 3.05 16.25
N SER A 535 -11.69 2.34 16.33
CA SER A 535 -12.81 2.77 17.16
C SER A 535 -12.49 2.71 18.66
N HIS A 536 -13.08 3.60 19.45
CA HIS A 536 -12.90 3.64 20.90
C HIS A 536 -13.22 2.28 21.56
N ILE A 537 -14.23 1.56 21.06
CA ILE A 537 -14.57 0.19 21.49
C ILE A 537 -13.39 -0.76 21.25
N PHE A 538 -12.83 -0.75 20.04
CA PHE A 538 -11.68 -1.60 19.70
C PHE A 538 -10.47 -1.28 20.58
N LEU A 539 -10.12 0.00 20.73
CA LEU A 539 -8.95 0.46 21.48
C LEU A 539 -9.06 0.12 22.97
N THR A 540 -10.21 0.38 23.60
CA THR A 540 -10.48 0.01 25.00
C THR A 540 -10.47 -1.49 25.24
N MET A 541 -10.80 -2.32 24.23
CA MET A 541 -10.72 -3.78 24.31
C MET A 541 -9.30 -4.34 24.09
N GLN A 542 -8.29 -3.49 23.86
CA GLN A 542 -6.89 -3.93 23.81
C GLN A 542 -6.29 -4.03 25.23
N PRO A 543 -5.62 -5.13 25.59
CA PRO A 543 -4.88 -5.20 26.85
C PRO A 543 -3.63 -4.31 26.80
N PRO A 544 -3.09 -3.90 27.97
CA PRO A 544 -1.77 -3.28 28.07
C PRO A 544 -0.70 -4.07 27.31
N LEU A 545 0.10 -3.37 26.52
CA LEU A 545 1.23 -3.93 25.78
C LEU A 545 2.54 -3.75 26.56
N ASP A 546 3.52 -4.61 26.31
CA ASP A 546 4.90 -4.42 26.77
C ASP A 546 5.61 -3.47 25.79
N LEU A 547 5.91 -2.24 26.22
CA LEU A 547 6.35 -1.12 25.36
C LEU A 547 7.59 -0.37 25.93
N PRO A 548 8.67 -1.07 26.32
CA PRO A 548 9.77 -0.53 27.11
C PRO A 548 10.74 0.37 26.31
N ILE A 549 10.54 0.54 25.00
CA ILE A 549 11.33 1.47 24.16
C ILE A 549 10.45 2.37 23.27
N LEU A 550 9.15 2.47 23.54
CA LEU A 550 8.22 3.29 22.76
C LEU A 550 8.41 4.76 23.11
N THR A 551 9.00 5.54 22.20
CA THR A 551 9.24 6.98 22.40
C THR A 551 8.15 7.87 21.80
N GLU A 552 7.43 7.39 20.77
CA GLU A 552 6.43 8.17 20.02
C GLU A 552 5.16 7.34 19.77
N ALA A 553 3.99 7.91 20.07
CA ALA A 553 2.69 7.32 19.76
C ALA A 553 1.76 8.32 19.08
N TRP A 554 1.03 7.86 18.06
CA TRP A 554 -0.12 8.55 17.46
C TRP A 554 -1.33 7.63 17.55
N ILE A 555 -2.33 7.98 18.36
CA ILE A 555 -3.56 7.20 18.51
C ILE A 555 -4.73 8.01 17.95
N SER A 556 -5.41 7.44 16.95
CA SER A 556 -6.58 8.02 16.29
C SER A 556 -7.83 7.21 16.69
N ILE A 557 -8.82 7.90 17.28
CA ILE A 557 -9.92 7.31 18.05
C ILE A 557 -11.25 7.69 17.37
N GLU A 558 -11.99 6.70 16.88
CA GLU A 558 -13.31 6.89 16.26
C GLU A 558 -14.46 6.65 17.26
N GLY A 559 -15.44 7.56 17.28
CA GLY A 559 -16.67 7.47 18.09
C GLY A 559 -16.54 7.97 19.54
N PRO A 560 -17.65 8.11 20.27
CA PRO A 560 -17.67 8.77 21.58
C PRO A 560 -16.90 7.95 22.63
N ALA A 561 -15.76 8.46 23.11
CA ALA A 561 -14.87 7.70 23.98
C ALA A 561 -15.36 7.66 25.44
N VAL A 562 -16.34 6.79 25.73
CA VAL A 562 -16.90 6.61 27.09
C VAL A 562 -16.00 5.77 28.03
N SER A 563 -14.68 5.71 27.79
CA SER A 563 -13.80 4.66 28.35
C SER A 563 -12.30 5.00 28.34
N ARG A 564 -11.40 4.00 28.48
CA ARG A 564 -9.93 4.16 28.56
C ARG A 564 -9.21 3.65 27.29
N PRO A 565 -9.32 4.32 26.13
CA PRO A 565 -8.75 3.82 24.87
C PRO A 565 -7.20 3.78 24.86
N LEU A 566 -6.52 4.52 25.73
CA LEU A 566 -5.05 4.50 25.87
C LEU A 566 -4.52 3.40 26.81
N LEU A 567 -5.37 2.52 27.37
CA LEU A 567 -4.94 1.44 28.27
C LEU A 567 -3.87 0.52 27.65
N LEU A 568 -3.89 0.35 26.32
CA LEU A 568 -2.87 -0.40 25.59
C LEU A 568 -1.44 0.16 25.71
N LEU A 569 -1.32 1.46 26.05
CA LEU A 569 -0.04 2.16 26.27
C LEU A 569 0.40 2.19 27.76
N GLU A 570 -0.31 1.54 28.68
CA GLU A 570 -0.11 1.70 30.13
C GLU A 570 1.34 1.45 30.61
N ASN A 571 2.10 0.58 29.95
CA ASN A 571 3.51 0.30 30.29
C ASN A 571 4.55 1.10 29.47
N ALA A 572 4.13 2.11 28.69
CA ALA A 572 5.03 2.92 27.86
C ALA A 572 5.72 4.03 28.68
N SER A 573 6.54 3.65 29.66
CA SER A 573 7.20 4.58 30.61
C SER A 573 8.11 5.61 29.96
N HIS A 574 8.67 5.30 28.79
CA HIS A 574 9.59 6.15 28.02
C HIS A 574 8.91 6.90 26.86
N LEU A 575 7.58 7.04 26.90
CA LEU A 575 6.82 7.77 25.89
C LEU A 575 7.07 9.28 26.02
N GLN A 576 7.78 9.84 25.03
CA GLN A 576 8.18 11.26 24.98
C GLN A 576 7.21 12.11 24.15
N LYS A 577 6.58 11.53 23.12
CA LYS A 577 5.58 12.20 22.28
C LYS A 577 4.30 11.38 22.16
N LEU A 578 3.16 12.02 22.40
CA LEU A 578 1.82 11.46 22.26
C LEU A 578 0.95 12.41 21.43
N ASP A 579 0.58 11.97 20.24
CA ASP A 579 -0.45 12.59 19.42
C ASP A 579 -1.77 11.83 19.60
N ILE A 580 -2.83 12.53 19.98
CA ILE A 580 -4.19 12.01 20.10
C ILE A 580 -5.05 12.68 19.04
N ASP A 581 -5.77 11.90 18.25
CA ASP A 581 -6.65 12.36 17.18
C ASP A 581 -8.07 11.82 17.44
N LEU A 582 -9.05 12.71 17.53
CA LEU A 582 -10.44 12.39 17.85
C LEU A 582 -11.30 12.61 16.60
N ALA A 583 -11.58 11.54 15.86
CA ALA A 583 -12.16 11.57 14.52
C ALA A 583 -13.65 11.14 14.50
N VAL A 584 -14.45 11.79 13.66
CA VAL A 584 -15.90 11.55 13.52
C VAL A 584 -16.32 11.58 12.05
N TYR A 585 -16.52 10.38 11.51
CA TYR A 585 -16.97 10.20 10.13
C TYR A 585 -18.49 10.37 10.01
N PRO A 586 -18.99 11.33 9.20
CA PRO A 586 -20.42 11.60 9.06
C PRO A 586 -21.28 10.44 8.54
N SER A 587 -20.66 9.38 8.03
CA SER A 587 -21.35 8.18 7.53
C SER A 587 -21.89 7.26 8.63
N ASN A 588 -21.45 7.44 9.88
CA ASN A 588 -21.79 6.58 11.02
C ASN A 588 -22.66 7.32 12.07
N LEU A 589 -23.12 8.53 11.77
CA LEU A 589 -23.97 9.34 12.67
C LEU A 589 -25.43 8.84 12.65
N ASP A 590 -25.73 7.81 13.42
CA ASP A 590 -27.10 7.61 13.91
C ASP A 590 -27.48 8.79 14.84
N GLU A 591 -28.74 9.24 14.78
CA GLU A 591 -29.26 10.41 15.55
C GLU A 591 -29.27 10.20 17.09
N THR A 592 -28.70 9.09 17.58
CA THR A 592 -28.72 8.65 18.98
C THR A 592 -27.35 8.64 19.68
N ASP A 593 -26.25 8.93 18.98
CA ASP A 593 -24.91 8.92 19.59
C ASP A 593 -24.71 10.13 20.54
N ASP A 594 -24.74 9.86 21.85
CA ASP A 594 -24.63 10.90 22.89
C ASP A 594 -23.17 11.27 23.19
N TRP A 595 -22.67 12.24 22.42
CA TRP A 595 -21.35 12.83 22.58
C TRP A 595 -21.13 13.60 23.90
N SER A 596 -22.19 13.90 24.68
CA SER A 596 -22.01 14.51 26.02
C SER A 596 -21.32 13.58 27.03
N SER A 597 -21.26 12.27 26.72
CA SER A 597 -20.60 11.24 27.51
C SER A 597 -19.09 11.10 27.27
N PHE A 598 -18.48 11.92 26.40
CA PHE A 598 -17.07 11.81 26.03
C PHE A 598 -16.13 11.99 27.24
N SER A 599 -15.32 10.97 27.53
CA SER A 599 -14.31 10.99 28.59
C SER A 599 -12.92 11.16 27.98
N PHE A 600 -12.15 12.15 28.48
CA PHE A 600 -10.78 12.34 28.00
C PHE A 600 -9.87 11.20 28.50
N PRO A 601 -9.02 10.58 27.64
CA PRO A 601 -8.19 9.46 28.05
C PRO A 601 -7.15 9.86 29.11
N SER A 602 -6.99 9.06 30.16
CA SER A 602 -6.08 9.42 31.25
C SER A 602 -4.60 9.39 30.83
N LEU A 603 -3.86 10.41 31.27
CA LEU A 603 -2.46 10.65 30.93
C LEU A 603 -1.51 10.39 32.12
N ALA A 604 -2.04 10.04 33.29
CA ALA A 604 -1.31 9.94 34.56
C ALA A 604 -0.13 8.93 34.57
N ASN A 605 -0.07 8.00 33.61
CA ASN A 605 0.98 7.00 33.51
C ASN A 605 2.20 7.46 32.67
N PHE A 606 2.12 8.56 31.92
CA PHE A 606 3.16 8.98 30.97
C PHE A 606 4.19 9.94 31.60
N THR A 607 4.99 9.40 32.53
CA THR A 607 5.90 10.18 33.39
C THR A 607 7.14 10.77 32.70
N GLU A 608 7.39 10.48 31.42
CA GLU A 608 8.49 11.05 30.61
C GLU A 608 7.97 11.87 29.41
N LEU A 609 6.67 12.22 29.40
CA LEU A 609 6.05 12.87 28.24
C LEU A 609 6.46 14.35 28.12
N GLU A 610 7.19 14.67 27.05
CA GLU A 610 7.65 16.02 26.71
C GLU A 610 6.71 16.72 25.71
N SER A 611 5.98 15.97 24.88
CA SER A 611 5.13 16.53 23.82
C SER A 611 3.75 15.85 23.79
N LEU A 612 2.70 16.67 23.94
CA LEU A 612 1.30 16.26 23.82
C LEU A 612 0.65 17.05 22.68
N SER A 613 0.01 16.35 21.76
CA SER A 613 -0.87 16.93 20.75
C SER A 613 -2.27 16.35 20.90
N VAL A 614 -3.31 17.19 20.87
CA VAL A 614 -4.70 16.73 20.75
C VAL A 614 -5.37 17.43 19.57
N TYR A 615 -5.74 16.62 18.59
CA TYR A 615 -6.51 17.01 17.41
C TYR A 615 -7.95 16.51 17.59
N VAL A 616 -8.92 17.31 17.17
CA VAL A 616 -10.34 16.99 17.29
C VAL A 616 -11.02 17.41 15.98
N GLU A 617 -11.77 16.51 15.35
CA GLU A 617 -12.36 16.80 14.05
C GLU A 617 -13.51 17.82 14.15
N SER A 618 -13.50 18.84 13.28
CA SER A 618 -14.40 20.00 13.37
C SER A 618 -15.87 19.71 13.04
N ALA A 619 -16.23 18.46 12.78
CA ALA A 619 -17.62 18.00 12.68
C ALA A 619 -18.27 17.80 14.07
N ILE A 620 -17.47 17.83 15.15
CA ILE A 620 -17.88 17.49 16.50
C ILE A 620 -18.43 18.74 17.23
N MET A 621 -19.75 18.83 17.35
CA MET A 621 -20.44 19.90 18.10
C MET A 621 -20.25 19.81 19.63
N VAL A 622 -19.71 18.69 20.16
CA VAL A 622 -19.52 18.43 21.59
C VAL A 622 -18.18 17.73 21.81
N GLY A 623 -17.13 18.50 22.11
CA GLY A 623 -15.82 17.97 22.48
C GLY A 623 -15.68 17.70 23.99
N PRO A 624 -14.49 17.24 24.45
CA PRO A 624 -14.25 16.97 25.87
C PRO A 624 -14.49 18.21 26.75
N GLN A 625 -15.07 17.98 27.93
CA GLN A 625 -15.22 18.99 28.97
C GLN A 625 -13.85 19.55 29.38
N LEU A 626 -13.73 20.88 29.44
CA LEU A 626 -12.50 21.57 29.80
C LEU A 626 -11.96 21.12 31.18
N GLU A 627 -12.84 20.84 32.13
CA GLU A 627 -12.48 20.36 33.47
C GLU A 627 -11.76 18.99 33.45
N LEU A 628 -12.20 18.04 32.61
CA LEU A 628 -11.56 16.73 32.48
C LEU A 628 -10.18 16.85 31.84
N TYR A 629 -10.07 17.67 30.79
CA TYR A 629 -8.81 17.92 30.12
C TYR A 629 -7.77 18.57 31.06
N LEU A 630 -8.18 19.57 31.86
CA LEU A 630 -7.31 20.23 32.85
C LEU A 630 -6.88 19.28 33.98
N ARG A 631 -7.72 18.32 34.38
CA ARG A 631 -7.35 17.28 35.38
C ARG A 631 -6.23 16.40 34.85
N GLU A 632 -6.33 15.87 33.63
CA GLU A 632 -5.29 15.00 33.06
C GLU A 632 -4.01 15.78 32.70
N LEU A 633 -4.13 17.01 32.18
CA LEU A 633 -2.97 17.88 31.89
C LEU A 633 -2.17 18.20 33.16
N ARG A 634 -2.81 18.27 34.34
CA ARG A 634 -2.15 18.50 35.63
C ARG A 634 -1.14 17.40 35.99
N HIS A 635 -1.30 16.16 35.49
CA HIS A 635 -0.32 15.09 35.70
C HIS A 635 0.97 15.30 34.89
N LEU A 636 0.90 16.01 33.76
CA LEU A 636 2.03 16.25 32.86
C LEU A 636 2.78 17.56 33.13
N ALA A 637 2.30 18.36 34.10
CA ALA A 637 2.88 19.63 34.51
C ALA A 637 4.42 19.63 34.80
N PRO A 638 5.05 18.56 35.34
CA PRO A 638 6.51 18.55 35.55
C PRO A 638 7.33 18.31 34.26
N THR A 639 6.79 17.62 33.25
CA THR A 639 7.58 17.15 32.10
C THR A 639 7.23 17.82 30.78
N LEU A 640 5.99 18.26 30.58
CA LEU A 640 5.52 18.72 29.28
C LEU A 640 6.28 19.98 28.82
N VAL A 641 6.94 19.87 27.66
CA VAL A 641 7.72 20.91 26.98
C VAL A 641 6.93 21.55 25.83
N VAL A 642 6.08 20.75 25.15
CA VAL A 642 5.28 21.17 23.99
C VAL A 642 3.82 20.75 24.17
N LEU A 643 2.90 21.70 24.01
CA LEU A 643 1.45 21.47 23.99
C LEU A 643 0.84 21.94 22.66
N ASN A 644 0.21 21.03 21.92
CA ASN A 644 -0.55 21.34 20.70
C ASN A 644 -2.04 21.00 20.89
N LEU A 645 -2.95 21.93 20.53
CA LEU A 645 -4.40 21.72 20.52
C LEU A 645 -5.00 22.28 19.22
N ASP A 646 -5.82 21.50 18.50
CA ASP A 646 -6.37 21.87 17.18
C ASP A 646 -7.87 21.53 17.06
N ARG A 647 -8.63 22.39 16.35
CA ARG A 647 -10.03 22.26 15.87
C ARG A 647 -11.14 21.84 16.86
N GLY A 648 -10.83 21.56 18.13
CA GLY A 648 -11.77 21.00 19.09
C GLY A 648 -12.63 22.00 19.87
N TYR A 649 -13.91 21.68 19.99
CA TYR A 649 -14.87 22.40 20.82
C TYR A 649 -14.76 22.00 22.30
N LEU A 650 -13.87 22.64 23.06
CA LEU A 650 -13.77 22.45 24.52
C LEU A 650 -15.03 22.96 25.22
N ALA A 651 -15.86 22.01 25.67
CA ALA A 651 -17.18 22.25 26.22
C ALA A 651 -17.15 22.91 27.61
N ASP A 652 -18.10 23.82 27.80
CA ASP A 652 -18.46 24.54 29.03
C ASP A 652 -17.33 25.34 29.74
N GLU A 653 -17.69 25.99 30.85
CA GLU A 653 -16.77 26.39 31.90
C GLU A 653 -16.70 25.28 32.96
N PRO A 654 -15.59 25.13 33.71
CA PRO A 654 -15.49 24.11 34.75
C PRO A 654 -16.59 24.22 35.81
N SER A 655 -17.15 23.08 36.23
CA SER A 655 -18.25 23.02 37.20
C SER A 655 -17.85 23.46 38.61
N CYS A 656 -16.54 23.52 38.87
CA CYS A 656 -15.93 23.98 40.10
C CYS A 656 -14.70 24.86 39.82
N ILE A 657 -14.35 25.73 40.76
CA ILE A 657 -13.12 26.54 40.68
C ILE A 657 -11.90 25.61 40.67
N MET A 658 -11.13 25.64 39.56
CA MET A 658 -9.90 24.86 39.41
C MET A 658 -8.67 25.69 39.77
N ASP A 659 -7.75 25.14 40.56
CA ASP A 659 -6.44 25.79 40.76
C ASP A 659 -5.64 25.81 39.44
N PRO A 660 -4.94 26.91 39.13
CA PRO A 660 -4.06 26.98 37.97
C PRO A 660 -2.95 25.93 37.99
N ILE A 661 -2.66 25.37 36.82
CA ILE A 661 -1.66 24.31 36.62
C ILE A 661 -0.28 24.96 36.41
N HIS A 662 0.67 24.62 37.28
CA HIS A 662 2.05 25.09 37.21
C HIS A 662 2.88 24.25 36.24
N MET A 663 2.84 24.62 34.96
CA MET A 663 3.59 23.98 33.87
C MET A 663 5.06 24.43 33.92
N VAL A 664 5.90 23.73 34.68
CA VAL A 664 7.26 24.18 34.99
C VAL A 664 8.27 23.97 33.84
N SER A 665 7.98 23.09 32.89
CA SER A 665 8.88 22.71 31.79
C SER A 665 8.41 23.21 30.40
N LEU A 666 7.21 23.79 30.33
CA LEU A 666 6.50 24.10 29.07
C LEU A 666 7.13 25.29 28.35
N ARG A 667 7.63 25.05 27.13
CA ARG A 667 8.30 26.02 26.25
C ARG A 667 7.47 26.42 25.04
N GLU A 668 6.64 25.53 24.50
CA GLU A 668 5.91 25.77 23.25
C GLU A 668 4.41 25.46 23.42
N ILE A 669 3.56 26.41 23.02
CA ILE A 669 2.09 26.32 23.14
C ILE A 669 1.47 26.68 21.79
N ASN A 670 0.85 25.71 21.13
CA ASN A 670 0.28 25.85 19.79
C ASN A 670 -1.23 25.55 19.84
N LEU A 671 -2.08 26.58 19.66
CA LEU A 671 -3.52 26.49 19.86
C LEU A 671 -4.24 26.97 18.60
N GLN A 672 -4.85 26.08 17.82
CA GLN A 672 -5.42 26.41 16.50
C GLN A 672 -6.97 26.44 16.49
N ALA A 673 -7.58 26.64 17.67
CA ALA A 673 -9.00 26.95 17.84
C ALA A 673 -9.20 27.86 19.05
N ALA A 674 -10.24 28.69 19.05
CA ALA A 674 -10.55 29.60 20.14
C ALA A 674 -11.04 28.89 21.41
N ALA A 675 -11.79 27.79 21.25
CA ALA A 675 -12.18 26.96 22.39
C ALA A 675 -10.94 26.33 23.08
N ALA A 676 -9.91 25.95 22.31
CA ALA A 676 -8.62 25.51 22.87
C ALA A 676 -7.88 26.64 23.62
N CYS A 677 -8.07 27.91 23.24
CA CYS A 677 -7.47 29.05 23.92
C CYS A 677 -7.96 29.23 25.36
N LYS A 678 -9.15 28.71 25.74
CA LYS A 678 -9.62 28.69 27.14
C LYS A 678 -8.61 28.05 28.11
N VAL A 679 -7.79 27.10 27.65
CA VAL A 679 -6.77 26.45 28.51
C VAL A 679 -5.83 27.48 29.15
N LEU A 680 -5.52 28.57 28.44
CA LEU A 680 -4.58 29.62 28.86
C LEU A 680 -4.99 30.28 30.18
N GLU A 681 -6.28 30.35 30.50
CA GLU A 681 -6.78 30.94 31.74
C GLU A 681 -6.31 30.15 32.98
N TYR A 682 -6.06 28.86 32.82
CA TYR A 682 -5.69 27.91 33.87
C TYR A 682 -4.20 27.54 33.88
N LEU A 683 -3.36 28.13 33.01
CA LEU A 683 -1.92 27.79 32.93
C LEU A 683 -0.99 28.84 33.54
N ILE A 684 -0.12 28.38 34.43
CA ILE A 684 1.06 29.11 34.91
C ILE A 684 2.28 28.49 34.27
N ALA A 685 2.78 29.11 33.20
CA ALA A 685 3.85 28.58 32.36
C ALA A 685 4.98 29.63 32.19
N PRO A 686 5.89 29.76 33.18
CA PRO A 686 6.86 30.85 33.24
C PRO A 686 8.06 30.68 32.30
N LEU A 687 8.22 29.53 31.64
CA LEU A 687 9.31 29.22 30.71
C LEU A 687 8.88 29.12 29.23
N VAL A 688 7.63 29.47 28.90
CA VAL A 688 7.15 29.46 27.49
C VAL A 688 8.03 30.41 26.67
N GLU A 689 8.60 29.89 25.59
CA GLU A 689 9.48 30.56 24.62
C GLU A 689 8.76 30.88 23.29
N LYS A 690 7.78 30.05 22.90
CA LYS A 690 7.00 30.21 21.67
C LYS A 690 5.52 30.00 21.93
N MET A 691 4.68 30.79 21.27
CA MET A 691 3.23 30.66 21.33
C MET A 691 2.65 30.94 19.95
N ASP A 692 2.02 29.93 19.35
CA ASP A 692 1.39 30.06 18.03
C ASP A 692 -0.13 29.84 18.18
N ILE A 693 -0.91 30.92 18.05
CA ILE A 693 -2.37 30.91 18.19
C ILE A 693 -3.02 31.06 16.82
N GLY A 694 -4.09 30.31 16.57
CA GLY A 694 -4.89 30.38 15.36
C GLY A 694 -6.38 30.13 15.60
N ILE A 695 -7.18 30.54 14.63
CA ILE A 695 -8.64 30.33 14.56
C ILE A 695 -8.96 29.62 13.23
N SER A 696 -9.97 28.75 13.24
CA SER A 696 -10.35 27.91 12.11
C SER A 696 -11.61 28.39 11.38
N ASP A 697 -12.55 29.00 12.10
CA ASP A 697 -13.82 29.54 11.59
C ASP A 697 -14.04 31.00 12.04
N ASP A 698 -14.51 31.85 11.12
CA ASP A 698 -14.76 33.28 11.33
C ASP A 698 -15.86 33.57 12.39
N THR A 699 -16.58 32.54 12.87
CA THR A 699 -17.61 32.62 13.92
C THR A 699 -17.11 32.26 15.33
N GLU A 700 -15.85 31.86 15.49
CA GLU A 700 -15.26 31.54 16.79
C GLU A 700 -15.07 32.79 17.69
N PRO A 701 -15.20 32.68 19.02
CA PRO A 701 -15.06 33.82 19.93
C PRO A 701 -13.61 34.36 19.99
N SER A 702 -13.46 35.65 20.27
CA SER A 702 -12.15 36.31 20.42
C SER A 702 -11.20 35.58 21.38
N VAL A 703 -9.98 35.30 20.91
CA VAL A 703 -8.90 34.64 21.66
C VAL A 703 -8.09 35.56 22.58
N PHE A 704 -8.33 36.87 22.50
CA PHE A 704 -7.57 37.85 23.26
C PHE A 704 -7.87 37.88 24.77
N PRO A 705 -9.09 37.63 25.29
CA PRO A 705 -9.33 37.57 26.73
C PRO A 705 -8.60 36.41 27.45
N PRO A 706 -8.62 35.15 26.98
CA PRO A 706 -7.83 34.07 27.58
C PRO A 706 -6.32 34.35 27.55
N LEU A 707 -5.82 34.89 26.43
CA LEU A 707 -4.43 35.32 26.29
C LEU A 707 -4.08 36.46 27.27
N LEU A 708 -4.96 37.43 27.46
CA LEU A 708 -4.75 38.53 28.40
C LEU A 708 -4.74 38.03 29.85
N HIS A 709 -5.57 37.06 30.21
CA HIS A 709 -5.55 36.43 31.54
C HIS A 709 -4.20 35.76 31.79
N PHE A 710 -3.77 34.89 30.87
CA PHE A 710 -2.47 34.22 30.92
C PHE A 710 -1.31 35.21 31.05
N LEU A 711 -1.26 36.25 30.22
CA LEU A 711 -0.18 37.26 30.23
C LEU A 711 -0.22 38.18 31.46
N SER A 712 -1.39 38.38 32.07
CA SER A 712 -1.54 39.23 33.27
C SER A 712 -1.13 38.52 34.55
N HIS A 713 -1.19 37.19 34.60
CA HIS A 713 -0.90 36.41 35.81
C HIS A 713 0.54 36.68 36.32
N PRO A 714 0.78 37.01 37.61
CA PRO A 714 2.07 37.55 38.08
C PRO A 714 3.33 36.71 37.80
N ALA A 715 3.19 35.38 37.73
CA ALA A 715 4.29 34.48 37.34
C ALA A 715 4.60 34.55 35.84
N ASN A 716 3.56 34.57 34.99
CA ASN A 716 3.67 34.65 33.54
C ASN A 716 4.07 36.06 33.08
N LYS A 717 3.62 37.11 33.79
CA LYS A 717 4.04 38.51 33.58
C LYS A 717 5.53 38.74 33.83
N ARG A 718 6.21 37.83 34.55
CA ARG A 718 7.67 37.79 34.71
C ARG A 718 8.38 36.91 33.67
N ASN A 719 7.66 36.16 32.83
CA ASN A 719 8.22 35.38 31.73
C ASN A 719 8.81 36.33 30.66
N ARG A 720 10.13 36.53 30.73
CA ARG A 720 10.94 37.21 29.70
C ARG A 720 11.45 36.28 28.60
N GLN A 721 11.10 34.99 28.64
CA GLN A 721 11.59 33.96 27.74
C GLN A 721 10.73 33.79 26.49
N LEU A 722 9.40 34.04 26.55
CA LEU A 722 8.55 34.06 25.36
C LEU A 722 9.17 35.06 24.37
N ALA A 723 9.61 34.55 23.23
CA ALA A 723 10.43 35.25 22.25
C ALA A 723 9.64 35.45 20.95
N ARG A 724 8.84 34.45 20.58
CA ARG A 724 7.95 34.45 19.40
C ARG A 724 6.49 34.35 19.79
N LEU A 725 5.67 35.24 19.24
CA LEU A 725 4.21 35.08 19.15
C LEU A 725 3.81 34.98 17.66
N THR A 726 3.05 33.95 17.31
CA THR A 726 2.43 33.79 15.98
C THR A 726 0.92 33.89 16.10
N LEU A 727 0.29 34.62 15.18
CA LEU A 727 -1.15 34.89 15.16
C LEU A 727 -1.71 34.55 13.76
N ASN A 728 -2.49 33.47 13.68
CA ASN A 728 -3.00 32.89 12.43
C ASN A 728 -4.51 33.13 12.28
N HIS A 729 -4.94 33.93 11.30
CA HIS A 729 -6.35 34.15 10.95
C HIS A 729 -7.20 34.71 12.10
N ILE A 730 -6.64 35.55 12.96
CA ILE A 730 -7.34 36.02 14.16
C ILE A 730 -8.10 37.31 13.88
N GLY A 731 -9.44 37.23 13.90
CA GLY A 731 -10.31 38.40 13.85
C GLY A 731 -10.17 39.26 15.10
N VAL A 732 -10.20 40.58 14.92
CA VAL A 732 -10.23 41.56 16.02
C VAL A 732 -11.65 42.12 16.16
N GLU A 733 -12.34 41.71 17.22
CA GLU A 733 -13.60 42.33 17.67
C GLU A 733 -13.34 43.53 18.59
N ASP A 734 -12.43 43.38 19.55
CA ASP A 734 -12.03 44.42 20.51
C ASP A 734 -10.53 44.72 20.43
N THR A 735 -10.20 45.86 19.81
CA THR A 735 -8.84 46.38 19.74
C THR A 735 -8.25 46.68 21.13
N SER A 736 -9.06 46.98 22.15
CA SER A 736 -8.55 47.37 23.48
C SER A 736 -7.95 46.19 24.25
N THR A 737 -8.58 45.01 24.21
CA THR A 737 -8.01 43.78 24.78
C THR A 737 -6.76 43.31 24.01
N LEU A 738 -6.76 43.44 22.67
CA LEU A 738 -5.57 43.23 21.84
C LEU A 738 -4.40 44.15 22.27
N LEU A 739 -4.63 45.45 22.39
CA LEU A 739 -3.59 46.40 22.82
C LEU A 739 -3.07 46.08 24.23
N ARG A 740 -3.96 45.71 25.17
CA ARG A 740 -3.57 45.30 26.54
C ARG A 740 -2.72 44.02 26.56
N CYS A 741 -2.96 43.08 25.63
CA CYS A 741 -2.07 41.93 25.43
C CYS A 741 -0.68 42.40 25.00
N MET A 742 -0.61 43.25 23.97
CA MET A 742 0.65 43.78 23.43
C MET A 742 1.44 44.63 24.45
N GLU A 743 0.76 45.27 25.40
CA GLU A 743 1.38 45.95 26.55
C GLU A 743 2.05 44.97 27.53
N GLN A 744 1.49 43.76 27.75
CA GLN A 744 2.16 42.73 28.57
C GLN A 744 3.33 42.05 27.83
N LEU A 745 3.39 42.19 26.51
CA LEU A 745 4.41 41.63 25.62
C LEU A 745 5.59 42.60 25.39
N GLY A 746 5.85 43.54 26.31
CA GLY A 746 6.88 44.58 26.15
C GLY A 746 8.32 44.07 25.94
N GLU A 747 8.63 42.82 26.29
CA GLU A 747 9.97 42.22 26.19
C GLU A 747 10.21 41.35 24.93
N ARG A 748 9.20 41.13 24.06
CA ARG A 748 9.27 40.14 22.94
C ARG A 748 10.16 40.58 21.76
N GLN A 749 10.69 39.60 21.02
CA GLN A 749 11.64 39.82 19.92
C GLN A 749 11.08 39.52 18.52
N GLU A 750 10.20 38.53 18.37
CA GLU A 750 9.60 38.11 17.09
C GLU A 750 8.06 38.10 17.17
N LEU A 751 7.42 38.77 16.21
CA LEU A 751 5.97 38.72 15.99
C LEU A 751 5.71 38.21 14.58
N ARG A 752 4.78 37.27 14.45
CA ARG A 752 4.33 36.73 13.16
C ARG A 752 2.82 36.87 13.05
N VAL A 753 2.34 37.35 11.90
CA VAL A 753 0.91 37.46 11.61
C VAL A 753 0.64 36.82 10.25
N GLN A 754 -0.28 35.86 10.19
CA GLN A 754 -0.65 35.14 8.97
C GLN A 754 -2.16 35.25 8.71
N GLU A 755 -2.51 35.96 7.64
CA GLU A 755 -3.89 36.32 7.29
C GLU A 755 -4.27 35.70 5.94
N LEU A 756 -5.08 34.63 5.96
CA LEU A 756 -5.54 33.92 4.75
C LEU A 756 -7.04 34.11 4.43
N GLY A 757 -7.78 34.86 5.25
CA GLY A 757 -9.23 35.16 5.11
C GLY A 757 -9.54 36.61 4.70
N ASP A 758 -10.75 37.07 5.05
CA ASP A 758 -11.26 38.45 4.86
C ASP A 758 -11.54 39.19 6.19
N LEU A 759 -11.15 38.59 7.33
CA LEU A 759 -11.38 39.08 8.69
C LEU A 759 -10.78 40.47 8.99
N SER A 760 -11.24 41.07 10.10
CA SER A 760 -10.61 42.24 10.71
C SER A 760 -9.20 41.90 11.21
N THR A 761 -8.19 42.32 10.45
CA THR A 761 -6.77 41.98 10.67
C THR A 761 -6.27 42.32 12.07
N VAL A 762 -5.38 41.47 12.61
CA VAL A 762 -4.64 41.76 13.85
C VAL A 762 -3.85 43.08 13.75
N LEU A 763 -3.31 43.39 12.57
CA LEU A 763 -2.52 44.59 12.29
C LEU A 763 -3.39 45.83 12.09
N THR A 764 -4.24 46.16 13.07
CA THR A 764 -5.06 47.37 13.06
C THR A 764 -4.18 48.64 12.95
N ARG A 765 -4.74 49.71 12.36
CA ARG A 765 -4.02 51.00 12.26
C ARG A 765 -3.60 51.53 13.62
N GLU A 766 -4.44 51.37 14.63
CA GLU A 766 -4.16 51.78 16.01
C GLU A 766 -2.99 51.00 16.63
N LEU A 767 -2.91 49.68 16.40
CA LEU A 767 -1.77 48.86 16.84
C LEU A 767 -0.48 49.32 16.15
N LEU A 768 -0.52 49.53 14.83
CA LEU A 768 0.66 49.97 14.05
C LEU A 768 1.14 51.36 14.49
N ASP A 769 0.24 52.31 14.74
CA ASP A 769 0.59 53.64 15.25
C ASP A 769 1.14 53.57 16.69
N ARG A 770 0.52 52.79 17.59
CA ARG A 770 1.05 52.54 18.95
C ARG A 770 2.38 51.77 18.96
N MET A 771 2.75 51.09 17.87
CA MET A 771 4.07 50.46 17.67
C MET A 771 5.13 51.42 17.10
N CYS A 772 4.77 52.63 16.65
CA CYS A 772 5.76 53.63 16.20
C CYS A 772 6.61 54.17 17.37
N CYS A 773 7.82 54.63 17.08
CA CYS A 773 8.51 55.58 17.97
C CYS A 773 7.73 56.91 17.96
N SER A 774 7.29 57.36 19.15
CA SER A 774 6.57 58.60 19.42
C SER A 774 7.07 59.24 20.73
N GLU A 775 6.94 60.56 20.86
CA GLU A 775 7.20 61.27 22.12
C GLU A 775 5.96 61.34 23.02
N ASP A 776 4.76 61.32 22.44
CA ASP A 776 3.47 61.52 23.15
C ASP A 776 2.98 60.27 23.91
N HIS A 777 3.41 59.07 23.53
CA HIS A 777 2.95 57.81 24.13
C HIS A 777 4.05 56.74 24.20
N PRO A 778 4.02 55.83 25.20
CA PRO A 778 4.92 54.69 25.22
C PRO A 778 4.67 53.76 24.03
N THR A 779 5.76 53.38 23.35
CA THR A 779 5.76 52.49 22.20
C THR A 779 5.51 51.03 22.60
N LEU A 780 4.56 50.36 21.95
CA LEU A 780 4.28 48.94 22.17
C LEU A 780 5.36 48.04 21.59
N LEU A 781 5.55 46.85 22.19
CA LEU A 781 6.57 45.87 21.79
C LEU A 781 7.96 46.51 21.54
N PRO A 782 8.54 47.28 22.49
CA PRO A 782 9.77 48.05 22.26
C PRO A 782 10.99 47.18 21.95
N LYS A 783 10.99 45.88 22.27
CA LYS A 783 12.09 44.95 21.95
C LYS A 783 11.90 44.15 20.65
N LEU A 784 10.83 44.40 19.89
CA LEU A 784 10.54 43.69 18.64
C LEU A 784 11.60 43.99 17.58
N ALA A 785 12.41 42.97 17.25
CA ALA A 785 13.46 43.02 16.24
C ALA A 785 13.07 42.29 14.94
N ARG A 786 12.09 41.38 14.98
CA ARG A 786 11.64 40.60 13.82
C ARG A 786 10.13 40.66 13.64
N LEU A 787 9.66 41.07 12.47
CA LEU A 787 8.24 41.09 12.10
C LEU A 787 8.04 40.41 10.74
N THR A 788 7.29 39.31 10.72
CA THR A 788 6.88 38.61 9.49
C THR A 788 5.38 38.70 9.30
N ILE A 789 4.94 39.15 8.13
CA ILE A 789 3.52 39.29 7.76
C ILE A 789 3.26 38.41 6.53
N ARG A 790 2.41 37.40 6.66
CA ARG A 790 1.93 36.61 5.52
C ARG A 790 0.50 37.03 5.16
N ALA A 791 0.30 37.45 3.92
CA ALA A 791 -0.97 37.96 3.44
C ALA A 791 -1.40 37.27 2.14
N ARG A 792 -2.58 36.64 2.14
CA ARG A 792 -3.16 36.01 0.94
C ARG A 792 -3.72 37.04 -0.05
N LYS A 793 -4.26 38.17 0.44
CA LYS A 793 -4.91 39.20 -0.39
C LYS A 793 -4.12 40.53 -0.37
N PRO A 794 -3.64 41.03 -1.53
CA PRO A 794 -2.92 42.32 -1.59
C PRO A 794 -3.74 43.54 -1.14
N SER A 795 -5.07 43.48 -1.26
CA SER A 795 -6.00 44.53 -0.80
C SER A 795 -5.92 44.77 0.71
N MET A 796 -5.69 43.72 1.50
CA MET A 796 -5.52 43.83 2.95
C MET A 796 -4.30 44.69 3.27
N LEU A 797 -3.13 44.32 2.72
CA LEU A 797 -1.88 45.07 2.92
C LEU A 797 -2.03 46.53 2.46
N ALA A 798 -2.69 46.77 1.32
CA ALA A 798 -2.94 48.12 0.82
C ALA A 798 -3.75 49.00 1.80
N SER A 799 -4.63 48.42 2.62
CA SER A 799 -5.45 49.16 3.59
C SER A 799 -4.67 49.69 4.80
N ILE A 800 -3.51 49.10 5.11
CA ILE A 800 -2.63 49.44 6.24
C ILE A 800 -1.21 49.87 5.83
N ALA A 801 -0.87 49.83 4.54
CA ALA A 801 0.49 50.04 4.03
C ALA A 801 1.15 51.36 4.48
N LYS A 802 0.36 52.43 4.61
CA LYS A 802 0.83 53.76 5.03
C LYS A 802 1.22 53.80 6.52
N GLU A 803 0.47 53.09 7.37
CA GLU A 803 0.71 52.95 8.80
C GLU A 803 1.85 51.94 9.05
N LEU A 804 1.85 50.82 8.32
CA LEU A 804 2.90 49.81 8.37
C LEU A 804 4.27 50.37 7.95
N HIS A 805 4.33 51.14 6.85
CA HIS A 805 5.57 51.79 6.41
C HIS A 805 6.06 52.85 7.42
N ARG A 806 5.15 53.61 8.06
CA ARG A 806 5.48 54.55 9.14
C ARG A 806 6.11 53.85 10.34
N MET A 807 5.49 52.74 10.78
CA MET A 807 5.97 51.93 11.90
C MET A 807 7.36 51.34 11.63
N VAL A 808 7.54 50.66 10.49
CA VAL A 808 8.84 50.10 10.07
C VAL A 808 9.90 51.20 9.98
N LYS A 809 9.59 52.33 9.33
CA LYS A 809 10.51 53.47 9.21
C LYS A 809 10.92 54.07 10.55
N SER A 810 10.00 54.16 11.50
CA SER A 810 10.31 54.64 12.86
C SER A 810 11.29 53.75 13.64
N ARG A 811 11.53 52.52 13.16
CA ARG A 811 12.43 51.51 13.74
C ARG A 811 13.58 51.09 12.81
N GLU A 812 13.89 51.87 11.76
CA GLU A 812 15.09 51.66 10.92
C GLU A 812 16.39 51.68 11.76
N GLY A 813 16.37 52.39 12.90
CA GLY A 813 17.43 52.39 13.90
C GLY A 813 16.87 52.32 15.32
N MET A 814 17.78 52.10 16.28
CA MET A 814 17.45 52.03 17.70
C MET A 814 17.05 53.41 18.24
N CYS A 815 15.81 53.58 18.68
CA CYS A 815 15.26 54.85 19.17
C CYS A 815 15.13 54.87 20.72
N VAL A 816 14.81 56.03 21.29
CA VAL A 816 14.29 56.15 22.65
C VAL A 816 12.93 56.86 22.56
N SER A 817 11.88 56.22 23.09
CA SER A 817 10.50 56.69 23.02
C SER A 817 9.83 56.61 24.38
N GLY A 818 9.23 57.70 24.86
CA GLY A 818 8.65 57.77 26.21
C GLY A 818 9.62 57.39 27.33
N GLY A 819 10.94 57.60 27.13
CA GLY A 819 12.01 57.17 28.04
C GLY A 819 12.42 55.69 27.94
N ILE A 820 11.77 54.89 27.08
CA ILE A 820 12.08 53.47 26.86
C ILE A 820 12.96 53.32 25.62
N ARG A 821 14.02 52.50 25.71
CA ARG A 821 14.88 52.14 24.56
C ARG A 821 14.16 51.15 23.65
N VAL A 822 13.92 51.54 22.40
CA VAL A 822 13.27 50.71 21.37
C VAL A 822 14.35 50.09 20.47
N ALA A 823 14.22 48.80 20.19
CA ALA A 823 15.09 48.07 19.28
C ALA A 823 14.88 48.49 17.81
N ALA A 824 15.94 48.36 17.00
CA ALA A 824 15.79 48.44 15.55
C ALA A 824 15.06 47.18 15.04
N LEU A 825 14.29 47.32 13.96
CA LEU A 825 13.62 46.19 13.31
C LEU A 825 14.59 45.50 12.35
N GLU A 826 15.48 44.67 12.91
CA GLU A 826 16.54 43.93 12.20
C GLU A 826 16.03 43.08 11.03
N HIS A 827 14.78 42.60 11.10
CA HIS A 827 14.17 41.80 10.05
C HIS A 827 12.68 42.13 9.87
N PHE A 828 12.33 42.56 8.67
CA PHE A 828 10.96 42.79 8.23
C PHE A 828 10.69 42.01 6.94
N GLU A 829 9.67 41.16 6.95
CA GLU A 829 9.31 40.33 5.80
C GLU A 829 7.80 40.38 5.53
N VAL A 830 7.42 40.55 4.26
CA VAL A 830 6.03 40.52 3.81
C VAL A 830 5.87 39.46 2.73
N ILE A 831 5.31 38.31 3.11
CA ILE A 831 5.11 37.16 2.24
C ILE A 831 3.74 37.28 1.58
N GLN A 832 3.72 37.51 0.26
CA GLN A 832 2.51 37.51 -0.55
C GLN A 832 2.37 36.19 -1.29
N GLY A 833 1.23 35.50 -1.10
CA GLY A 833 0.93 34.26 -1.81
C GLY A 833 0.06 33.31 -1.00
N ALA A 834 -0.35 32.21 -1.63
CA ALA A 834 -0.99 31.11 -0.94
C ALA A 834 -0.04 30.45 0.08
N ALA A 835 -0.60 29.61 0.95
CA ALA A 835 0.20 28.60 1.61
C ALA A 835 0.77 27.66 0.53
N ALA A 836 2.09 27.49 0.52
CA ALA A 836 2.60 26.14 0.32
C ALA A 836 2.13 25.37 1.56
N TYR A 837 1.20 24.45 1.36
CA TYR A 837 0.81 23.52 2.41
C TYR A 837 1.94 22.52 2.53
N ASP A 838 2.73 22.58 3.61
CA ASP A 838 3.56 21.45 4.03
C ASP A 838 2.65 20.44 4.75
N TYR A 839 1.89 19.71 3.93
CA TYR A 839 1.08 18.52 4.26
C TYR A 839 0.99 17.63 3.01
#